data_AF-A0A812BT32-F1
#
_entry.id   AF-A0A812BT32-F1
#
_cell.length_a   1.000
_cell.length_b   1.000
_cell.length_c   1.000
_cell.angle_alpha   90.00
_cell.angle_beta   90.00
_cell.angle_gamma   90.00
#
_symmetry.space_group_name_H-M   'P 1'
#
loop_
_entity.id
_entity.type
_entity.pdbx_description
1 polymer ?
#
loop_
_entity_poly.entity_id
_entity_poly.type
_entity_poly.pdbx_seq_one_letter_code
_entity_poly.pdbx_strand_id
1 'polypeptide(L)'
;MLGRYLSRARHRCTPTNTFFRSGDNYGTKSAIFLEPHRRYIDEREDPPFALRRPASRNNDRTVASPFYTLVSCLCTRIGHRKSKMKKLKFDNQSLRSLPVDTSLDMKSQRSVPGACFSRTLPTPVINPQMVAMSPSAMSLLDLSPADMETEEAVQYFSGNKIMEGSEPAAHCYCGYQFGVFAGQLGDGAAMYLGEVINDKNERWEIQLKGAGLTPYSRSADGRKVLRSSIREFLCSEAHYYLGIPTTRAGTCITSDSTVIRDIFYNGNPIEEKCTIVLRIAPTFLRFGSFEIFRGEDSLTSRSGPSAGNKELLIQLLDHSVKMFYPEIWEAHQHEKEEMYLAFYKEVVQRTAKLVAAWQCVGWCHGVLNTDNMSILGLTIDYGPFGFMDRYAEDFICNASDDGGRYAYNKQPEICKWNCQKLAEDIQDALPLEKSLSELEAIFDRTYEEEYFSRMKKKLGFLKHNDKQRDIINSLMKVMNETGADFTNSFRCLSKLSFGSCPGQSQEEILDYLLSNCCSVELLKADTKPRIHQREIQMVITIAQTHPELLEQLGPGVMKVFNELKRLDKARQLANITQEEKEQKDKESWKKWLSEYMELVEVDAVAHVDIKTYWEQRVQLMNSNNPRFILRNYIAENAIKAAEEGDYSEVQRVYKLLQNPYSEQLDMDISFTDQMIARWDSSSQSSNSVAAATGAPSHCHMQYDSKPPEGACQLLFSLCLSHINSSPSLSANLFITFSLSKSFHHLFSLLRYHLFSLSSPFLFLSFFLSLFLHLLDRFKLSIITFPINKVLSLVTNSLLSSLIFFPSTWKLRFSFMATRRWKFT
;
A
#
# COMPACT_ATOMS: atom_id res chain seq x y z
N MET A 1 29.66 9.86 28.97
CA MET A 1 30.89 9.02 28.98
C MET A 1 30.51 7.58 29.34
N LEU A 2 31.50 6.68 29.44
CA LEU A 2 31.40 5.27 29.85
C LEU A 2 30.64 5.09 31.19
N GLY A 3 30.03 3.95 31.51
CA GLY A 3 29.81 2.72 30.73
C GLY A 3 29.98 1.42 31.55
N ARG A 4 29.05 0.47 31.37
CA ARG A 4 29.00 -0.91 31.95
C ARG A 4 28.93 -1.03 33.49
N TYR A 5 28.02 -1.87 33.99
CA TYR A 5 28.35 -2.91 34.98
C TYR A 5 27.37 -4.10 34.91
N LEU A 6 27.75 -5.25 35.50
CA LEU A 6 27.09 -6.55 35.33
C LEU A 6 26.76 -7.25 36.66
N SER A 7 25.55 -7.80 36.73
CA SER A 7 25.21 -9.11 37.33
C SER A 7 25.07 -9.33 38.87
N ARG A 8 24.08 -10.18 39.21
CA ARG A 8 24.04 -11.25 40.25
C ARG A 8 24.17 -10.93 41.76
N ALA A 9 23.04 -11.07 42.49
CA ALA A 9 22.78 -12.00 43.61
C ALA A 9 21.31 -11.82 44.09
N ARG A 10 20.40 -12.79 44.30
CA ARG A 10 20.34 -14.11 44.99
C ARG A 10 20.06 -14.10 46.51
N HIS A 11 19.05 -14.89 46.89
CA HIS A 11 18.69 -15.47 48.21
C HIS A 11 18.02 -14.63 49.32
N ARG A 12 16.81 -15.09 49.71
CA ARG A 12 16.40 -15.44 51.09
C ARG A 12 15.64 -16.78 51.07
N CYS A 13 15.43 -17.43 52.22
CA CYS A 13 15.13 -18.87 52.31
C CYS A 13 14.10 -19.25 53.39
N THR A 14 13.31 -20.31 53.14
CA THR A 14 12.83 -21.34 54.11
C THR A 14 11.92 -20.90 55.28
N PRO A 15 11.32 -21.82 56.09
CA PRO A 15 11.23 -23.31 56.01
C PRO A 15 9.83 -23.78 55.53
N THR A 16 9.34 -25.03 55.61
CA THR A 16 9.81 -26.35 56.15
C THR A 16 9.36 -27.46 55.14
N ASN A 17 9.21 -28.78 55.33
CA ASN A 17 9.29 -29.73 56.46
C ASN A 17 9.84 -31.12 55.99
N THR A 18 9.65 -32.21 56.75
CA THR A 18 10.22 -33.56 56.49
C THR A 18 9.19 -34.68 56.28
N PHE A 19 9.54 -35.75 55.53
CA PHE A 19 9.72 -37.14 56.04
C PHE A 19 10.12 -38.22 54.97
N PHE A 20 11.26 -38.89 55.21
CA PHE A 20 11.60 -40.35 55.00
C PHE A 20 11.60 -41.12 53.64
N ARG A 21 12.79 -41.72 53.34
CA ARG A 21 13.14 -43.08 52.77
C ARG A 21 12.54 -43.55 51.41
N SER A 22 13.16 -44.40 50.57
CA SER A 22 14.52 -45.01 50.37
C SER A 22 14.49 -45.83 49.04
N GLY A 23 15.54 -46.33 48.39
CA GLY A 23 17.02 -46.33 48.59
C GLY A 23 17.68 -47.64 48.09
N ASP A 24 18.93 -47.58 47.59
CA ASP A 24 19.92 -48.70 47.39
C ASP A 24 19.60 -49.82 46.33
N ASN A 25 20.52 -50.50 45.61
CA ASN A 25 22.01 -50.47 45.51
C ASN A 25 22.60 -51.22 44.26
N TYR A 26 23.90 -51.02 43.95
CA TYR A 26 24.93 -51.79 43.15
C TYR A 26 24.61 -52.86 42.06
N GLY A 27 25.45 -53.15 41.03
CA GLY A 27 26.66 -52.49 40.50
C GLY A 27 27.73 -53.37 39.75
N THR A 28 28.44 -52.79 38.77
CA THR A 28 29.87 -53.03 38.31
C THR A 28 30.32 -54.18 37.36
N LYS A 29 31.45 -53.92 36.64
CA LYS A 29 32.41 -54.80 35.86
C LYS A 29 32.01 -55.17 34.40
N SER A 30 32.74 -54.91 33.28
CA SER A 30 34.18 -54.97 32.82
C SER A 30 34.55 -56.33 32.13
N ALA A 31 35.39 -56.47 31.07
CA ALA A 31 36.44 -55.60 30.50
C ALA A 31 37.03 -56.03 29.09
N ILE A 32 37.65 -55.08 28.34
CA ILE A 32 38.93 -55.15 27.53
C ILE A 32 39.06 -55.99 26.20
N PHE A 33 39.96 -55.50 25.29
CA PHE A 33 40.56 -56.05 24.03
C PHE A 33 39.74 -55.99 22.71
N LEU A 34 40.30 -55.81 21.49
CA LEU A 34 41.69 -55.70 20.95
C LEU A 34 41.76 -54.81 19.65
N GLU A 35 42.94 -54.36 19.20
CA GLU A 35 43.21 -53.67 17.89
C GLU A 35 44.01 -54.59 16.92
N PRO A 36 44.14 -54.32 15.59
CA PRO A 36 45.37 -53.63 15.10
C PRO A 36 45.34 -52.89 13.71
N HIS A 37 46.01 -51.72 13.66
CA HIS A 37 46.99 -51.20 12.65
C HIS A 37 46.84 -51.29 11.10
N ARG A 38 46.98 -50.11 10.43
CA ARG A 38 48.02 -49.72 9.41
C ARG A 38 47.77 -48.25 8.96
N ARG A 39 48.61 -47.23 9.25
CA ARG A 39 49.98 -46.84 8.78
C ARG A 39 50.14 -46.46 7.30
N TYR A 40 50.50 -45.18 7.05
CA TYR A 40 51.66 -44.73 6.25
C TYR A 40 52.10 -43.30 6.64
N ILE A 41 53.35 -42.91 6.34
CA ILE A 41 54.03 -41.66 6.78
C ILE A 41 55.01 -41.16 5.70
N ASP A 42 55.12 -39.84 5.51
CA ASP A 42 56.32 -38.98 5.27
C ASP A 42 55.79 -37.53 5.08
N GLU A 43 56.24 -36.43 5.70
CA GLU A 43 57.54 -35.89 6.18
C GLU A 43 58.35 -35.06 5.16
N ARG A 44 58.95 -33.97 5.70
CA ARG A 44 59.83 -32.89 5.13
C ARG A 44 59.19 -31.50 5.00
N GLU A 45 59.89 -30.37 5.20
CA GLU A 45 61.05 -30.00 6.05
C GLU A 45 61.29 -28.48 5.83
N ASP A 46 61.46 -27.68 6.88
CA ASP A 46 61.77 -26.23 6.78
C ASP A 46 63.27 -25.95 6.99
N PRO A 47 63.88 -25.03 6.20
CA PRO A 47 65.13 -24.36 6.59
C PRO A 47 65.03 -22.81 6.62
N PRO A 48 65.87 -22.10 7.42
CA PRO A 48 65.48 -20.80 7.99
C PRO A 48 66.50 -19.64 7.82
N PHE A 49 66.20 -18.50 8.48
CA PHE A 49 67.07 -17.32 8.73
C PHE A 49 67.50 -16.40 7.57
N ALA A 50 67.31 -15.08 7.76
CA ALA A 50 68.43 -14.16 7.99
C ALA A 50 67.97 -12.74 8.42
N LEU A 51 68.69 -12.14 9.39
CA LEU A 51 68.58 -10.71 9.74
C LEU A 51 69.58 -9.89 8.91
N ARG A 52 69.22 -8.64 8.55
CA ARG A 52 70.17 -7.51 8.41
C ARG A 52 69.47 -6.14 8.39
N ARG A 53 69.79 -5.30 9.38
CA ARG A 53 69.86 -3.84 9.24
C ARG A 53 71.34 -3.45 9.06
N PRO A 54 71.62 -2.30 8.45
CA PRO A 54 72.44 -1.30 9.14
C PRO A 54 71.74 0.07 9.19
N ALA A 55 72.37 1.07 9.82
CA ALA A 55 71.78 2.39 10.08
C ALA A 55 72.81 3.53 9.98
N SER A 56 72.40 4.68 9.44
CA SER A 56 73.11 5.98 9.44
C SER A 56 72.33 7.02 8.61
N ARG A 57 72.39 8.34 8.83
CA ARG A 57 72.59 9.19 10.02
C ARG A 57 72.36 10.66 9.57
N ASN A 58 72.00 11.57 10.48
CA ASN A 58 71.98 13.05 10.31
C ASN A 58 70.95 13.59 9.29
N ASN A 59 69.96 14.39 9.73
CA ASN A 59 70.00 15.85 9.95
C ASN A 59 70.12 16.68 8.66
N ASP A 60 69.07 17.43 8.34
CA ASP A 60 69.15 18.88 8.56
C ASP A 60 67.76 19.52 8.82
N ARG A 61 67.72 20.80 9.24
CA ARG A 61 66.49 21.54 9.58
C ARG A 61 66.19 22.69 8.61
N THR A 62 64.96 22.76 8.11
CA THR A 62 64.31 24.03 7.71
C THR A 62 62.80 23.98 7.98
N VAL A 63 62.19 25.15 8.21
CA VAL A 63 60.79 25.28 8.67
C VAL A 63 59.91 25.85 7.55
N ALA A 64 58.85 25.12 7.18
CA ALA A 64 57.72 25.63 6.41
C ALA A 64 56.48 24.75 6.61
N SER A 65 55.29 25.34 6.60
CA SER A 65 53.98 24.67 6.73
C SER A 65 52.85 25.68 6.41
N PRO A 66 51.70 25.29 5.82
CA PRO A 66 51.40 24.09 5.03
C PRO A 66 50.88 24.47 3.61
N PHE A 67 49.94 23.68 3.06
CA PHE A 67 49.23 23.81 1.76
C PHE A 67 49.96 23.30 0.50
N TYR A 68 49.13 22.77 -0.42
CA TYR A 68 49.43 22.25 -1.77
C TYR A 68 50.60 21.26 -1.92
N THR A 69 50.31 19.96 -1.80
CA THR A 69 50.42 18.95 -2.89
C THR A 69 50.08 17.55 -2.35
N LEU A 70 48.82 17.12 -2.52
CA LEU A 70 48.43 15.70 -2.33
C LEU A 70 47.14 15.30 -3.07
N VAL A 71 46.88 15.89 -4.25
CA VAL A 71 45.79 15.52 -5.16
C VAL A 71 46.39 15.04 -6.48
N SER A 72 46.92 13.82 -6.49
CA SER A 72 47.48 13.20 -7.71
C SER A 72 47.65 11.66 -7.65
N CYS A 73 47.75 11.05 -6.46
CA CYS A 73 48.19 9.65 -6.31
C CYS A 73 47.14 8.71 -5.66
N LEU A 74 45.89 8.74 -6.12
CA LEU A 74 44.82 7.81 -5.67
C LEU A 74 43.96 7.21 -6.80
N CYS A 75 44.09 7.68 -8.04
CA CYS A 75 43.24 7.30 -9.17
C CYS A 75 43.65 5.98 -9.89
N THR A 76 44.46 5.12 -9.26
CA THR A 76 45.04 3.93 -9.95
C THR A 76 45.03 2.63 -9.11
N ARG A 77 43.98 2.42 -8.32
CA ARG A 77 43.65 1.09 -7.75
C ARG A 77 42.18 0.69 -7.94
N ILE A 78 41.68 0.81 -9.17
CA ILE A 78 40.46 0.09 -9.60
C ILE A 78 40.80 -1.39 -9.81
N GLY A 79 41.16 -2.07 -8.71
CA GLY A 79 41.16 -3.53 -8.69
C GLY A 79 39.71 -4.00 -8.80
N HIS A 80 39.44 -4.99 -9.65
CA HIS A 80 38.10 -5.56 -9.81
C HIS A 80 37.60 -6.18 -8.49
N ARG A 81 36.93 -5.39 -7.65
CA ARG A 81 36.05 -5.90 -6.59
C ARG A 81 34.95 -6.71 -7.29
N LYS A 82 34.98 -8.03 -7.16
CA LYS A 82 33.86 -8.88 -7.59
C LYS A 82 32.59 -8.41 -6.88
N SER A 83 31.67 -7.82 -7.66
CA SER A 83 30.35 -7.30 -7.29
C SER A 83 29.71 -8.10 -6.15
N LYS A 84 29.33 -7.44 -5.04
CA LYS A 84 28.75 -8.14 -3.87
C LYS A 84 27.41 -8.81 -4.20
N MET A 85 26.68 -8.26 -5.17
CA MET A 85 25.43 -8.83 -5.68
C MET A 85 25.60 -10.26 -6.23
N LYS A 86 26.78 -10.60 -6.78
CA LYS A 86 27.14 -11.97 -7.23
C LYS A 86 27.59 -12.89 -6.09
N LYS A 87 27.25 -12.55 -4.85
CA LYS A 87 27.51 -13.32 -3.63
C LYS A 87 26.29 -13.38 -2.70
N LEU A 88 25.12 -12.90 -3.15
CA LEU A 88 23.87 -13.04 -2.40
C LEU A 88 23.55 -14.52 -2.26
N LYS A 89 23.29 -14.97 -1.04
CA LYS A 89 23.04 -16.38 -0.71
C LYS A 89 21.56 -16.68 -0.93
N PHE A 90 21.18 -16.90 -2.18
CA PHE A 90 19.83 -17.37 -2.51
C PHE A 90 19.65 -18.81 -2.02
N ASP A 91 18.58 -19.03 -1.26
CA ASP A 91 18.23 -20.33 -0.68
C ASP A 91 16.88 -20.87 -1.18
N ASN A 92 15.99 -19.99 -1.65
CA ASN A 92 14.73 -20.30 -2.33
C ASN A 92 13.84 -21.34 -1.61
N GLN A 93 13.80 -21.32 -0.27
CA GLN A 93 13.17 -22.35 0.55
C GLN A 93 11.67 -22.50 0.27
N SER A 94 10.96 -21.44 -0.08
CA SER A 94 9.55 -21.51 -0.50
C SER A 94 9.39 -22.41 -1.73
N LEU A 95 10.20 -22.21 -2.78
CA LEU A 95 10.15 -23.04 -4.00
C LEU A 95 10.68 -24.47 -3.80
N ARG A 96 11.47 -24.72 -2.74
CA ARG A 96 11.93 -26.07 -2.36
C ARG A 96 10.94 -26.84 -1.48
N SER A 97 10.02 -26.17 -0.79
CA SER A 97 9.17 -26.78 0.24
C SER A 97 7.66 -26.63 0.02
N LEU A 98 7.23 -25.80 -0.92
CA LEU A 98 5.85 -25.69 -1.40
C LEU A 98 5.77 -26.14 -2.88
N PRO A 99 4.71 -26.83 -3.31
CA PRO A 99 4.57 -27.24 -4.70
C PRO A 99 4.57 -26.07 -5.68
N VAL A 100 5.40 -26.24 -6.71
CA VAL A 100 5.57 -25.30 -7.82
C VAL A 100 4.97 -25.92 -9.08
N ASP A 101 4.26 -25.10 -9.84
CA ASP A 101 3.64 -25.45 -11.12
C ASP A 101 4.63 -26.15 -12.06
N THR A 102 4.19 -27.27 -12.63
CA THR A 102 4.96 -28.12 -13.54
C THR A 102 4.84 -27.69 -15.01
N SER A 103 3.96 -26.72 -15.31
CA SER A 103 3.81 -26.18 -16.65
C SER A 103 5.08 -25.47 -17.13
N LEU A 104 5.48 -25.77 -18.36
CA LEU A 104 6.56 -25.08 -19.06
C LEU A 104 6.11 -23.69 -19.59
N ASP A 105 4.81 -23.39 -19.58
CA ASP A 105 4.30 -22.09 -20.00
C ASP A 105 4.33 -21.08 -18.84
N MET A 106 5.39 -20.28 -18.87
CA MET A 106 5.70 -19.22 -17.92
C MET A 106 4.97 -17.89 -18.18
N LYS A 107 4.18 -17.77 -19.27
CA LYS A 107 3.68 -16.48 -19.78
C LYS A 107 2.18 -16.43 -20.09
N SER A 108 1.51 -17.54 -20.39
CA SER A 108 0.05 -17.51 -20.59
C SER A 108 -0.68 -17.30 -19.27
N GLN A 109 -1.70 -16.43 -19.30
CA GLN A 109 -2.58 -16.14 -18.17
C GLN A 109 -3.58 -17.29 -18.00
N ARG A 110 -3.63 -17.94 -16.83
CA ARG A 110 -4.39 -19.19 -16.63
C ARG A 110 -4.68 -19.50 -15.16
N SER A 111 -5.60 -20.44 -14.94
CA SER A 111 -5.76 -21.11 -13.64
C SER A 111 -4.56 -22.01 -13.35
N VAL A 112 -4.15 -22.10 -12.09
CA VAL A 112 -2.98 -22.87 -11.62
C VAL A 112 -3.40 -23.76 -10.43
N PRO A 113 -4.01 -24.93 -10.69
CA PRO A 113 -4.42 -25.86 -9.64
C PRO A 113 -3.21 -26.60 -9.03
N GLY A 114 -3.26 -26.83 -7.71
CA GLY A 114 -2.32 -27.71 -7.01
C GLY A 114 -0.91 -27.16 -6.78
N ALA A 115 -0.68 -25.85 -6.95
CA ALA A 115 0.62 -25.21 -6.71
C ALA A 115 0.48 -23.86 -5.99
N CYS A 116 1.45 -23.55 -5.14
CA CYS A 116 1.55 -22.25 -4.46
C CYS A 116 2.33 -21.22 -5.30
N PHE A 117 3.13 -21.65 -6.27
CA PHE A 117 3.92 -20.77 -7.14
C PHE A 117 3.97 -21.29 -8.58
N SER A 118 4.05 -20.39 -9.57
CA SER A 118 4.50 -20.72 -10.93
C SER A 118 5.86 -20.10 -11.20
N ARG A 119 6.79 -20.86 -11.80
CA ARG A 119 8.03 -20.28 -12.34
C ARG A 119 7.70 -19.31 -13.48
N THR A 120 8.42 -18.20 -13.54
CA THR A 120 8.28 -17.21 -14.61
C THR A 120 9.60 -16.46 -14.81
N LEU A 121 9.66 -15.47 -15.69
CA LEU A 121 10.87 -14.68 -15.95
C LEU A 121 10.52 -13.21 -16.15
N PRO A 122 11.30 -12.27 -15.58
CA PRO A 122 11.15 -10.84 -15.82
C PRO A 122 11.15 -10.51 -17.31
N THR A 123 10.34 -9.53 -17.69
CA THR A 123 10.38 -8.92 -19.01
C THR A 123 11.20 -7.64 -18.90
N PRO A 124 12.40 -7.55 -19.53
CA PRO A 124 13.26 -6.38 -19.44
C PRO A 124 12.59 -5.06 -19.85
N VAL A 125 13.21 -3.96 -19.46
CA VAL A 125 12.81 -2.59 -19.83
C VAL A 125 13.97 -1.83 -20.49
N ILE A 126 13.64 -0.84 -21.31
CA ILE A 126 14.59 -0.01 -22.06
C ILE A 126 15.16 1.07 -21.14
N ASN A 127 16.49 1.24 -21.10
CA ASN A 127 17.20 2.28 -20.35
C ASN A 127 16.70 2.44 -18.89
N PRO A 128 16.81 1.42 -18.03
CA PRO A 128 16.38 1.55 -16.64
C PRO A 128 17.25 2.58 -15.89
N GLN A 129 16.61 3.43 -15.08
CA GLN A 129 17.23 4.51 -14.31
C GLN A 129 16.75 4.52 -12.86
N MET A 130 17.68 4.70 -11.92
CA MET A 130 17.36 4.74 -10.48
C MET A 130 16.70 6.08 -10.12
N VAL A 131 15.46 6.02 -9.60
CA VAL A 131 14.75 7.19 -9.06
C VAL A 131 15.14 7.38 -7.59
N ALA A 132 15.05 6.31 -6.79
CA ALA A 132 15.40 6.32 -5.38
C ALA A 132 15.79 4.92 -4.89
N MET A 133 16.62 4.86 -3.84
CA MET A 133 17.09 3.63 -3.19
C MET A 133 17.12 3.87 -1.68
N SER A 134 16.74 2.86 -0.89
CA SER A 134 16.77 2.94 0.57
C SER A 134 17.95 2.15 1.14
N PRO A 135 19.00 2.83 1.66
CA PRO A 135 20.15 2.15 2.25
C PRO A 135 19.77 1.23 3.42
N SER A 136 18.75 1.58 4.20
CA SER A 136 18.31 0.75 5.33
C SER A 136 17.56 -0.51 4.87
N ALA A 137 16.79 -0.46 3.78
CA ALA A 137 16.19 -1.64 3.18
C ALA A 137 17.24 -2.52 2.46
N MET A 138 18.16 -1.94 1.70
CA MET A 138 19.23 -2.70 1.03
C MET A 138 20.19 -3.36 2.02
N SER A 139 20.38 -2.78 3.21
CA SER A 139 21.18 -3.38 4.28
C SER A 139 20.64 -4.71 4.82
N LEU A 140 19.36 -5.03 4.60
CA LEU A 140 18.79 -6.34 4.93
C LEU A 140 19.38 -7.48 4.08
N LEU A 141 19.87 -7.15 2.88
CA LEU A 141 20.56 -8.03 1.93
C LEU A 141 22.10 -7.86 2.01
N ASP A 142 22.60 -7.21 3.06
CA ASP A 142 23.97 -6.76 3.26
C ASP A 142 24.55 -5.87 2.13
N LEU A 143 23.73 -5.28 1.27
CA LEU A 143 24.18 -4.41 0.17
C LEU A 143 24.41 -2.98 0.67
N SER A 144 25.57 -2.42 0.36
CA SER A 144 25.94 -1.04 0.72
C SER A 144 25.58 -0.06 -0.40
N PRO A 145 25.45 1.26 -0.13
CA PRO A 145 25.20 2.26 -1.17
C PRO A 145 26.17 2.17 -2.36
N ALA A 146 27.46 1.94 -2.09
CA ALA A 146 28.49 1.79 -3.11
C ALA A 146 28.38 0.50 -3.96
N ASP A 147 27.63 -0.51 -3.53
CA ASP A 147 27.27 -1.65 -4.39
C ASP A 147 26.13 -1.27 -5.37
N MET A 148 25.24 -0.35 -4.93
CA MET A 148 24.05 0.11 -5.65
C MET A 148 24.32 1.22 -6.68
N GLU A 149 25.45 1.91 -6.56
CA GLU A 149 25.95 2.93 -7.51
C GLU A 149 26.38 2.34 -8.87
N THR A 150 26.30 1.02 -9.05
CA THR A 150 26.72 0.34 -10.28
C THR A 150 25.58 0.17 -11.29
N GLU A 151 25.88 0.32 -12.60
CA GLU A 151 24.93 -0.04 -13.67
C GLU A 151 24.41 -1.47 -13.53
N GLU A 152 25.25 -2.38 -13.03
CA GLU A 152 24.88 -3.78 -12.79
C GLU A 152 23.75 -3.92 -11.77
N ALA A 153 23.71 -3.09 -10.72
CA ALA A 153 22.63 -3.08 -9.74
C ALA A 153 21.31 -2.65 -10.38
N VAL A 154 21.32 -1.59 -11.18
CA VAL A 154 20.14 -1.09 -11.90
C VAL A 154 19.58 -2.17 -12.83
N GLN A 155 20.45 -2.88 -13.56
CA GLN A 155 20.03 -3.95 -14.47
C GLN A 155 19.50 -5.20 -13.73
N TYR A 156 20.00 -5.53 -12.54
CA TYR A 156 19.42 -6.62 -11.72
C TYR A 156 18.05 -6.23 -11.15
N PHE A 157 17.94 -5.05 -10.54
CA PHE A 157 16.71 -4.64 -9.85
C PHE A 157 15.63 -4.05 -10.77
N SER A 158 15.92 -3.80 -12.05
CA SER A 158 14.90 -3.59 -13.10
C SER A 158 14.35 -4.91 -13.68
N GLY A 159 14.96 -6.06 -13.38
CA GLY A 159 14.67 -7.34 -14.03
C GLY A 159 15.29 -7.50 -15.42
N ASN A 160 16.25 -6.66 -15.82
CA ASN A 160 16.96 -6.82 -17.10
C ASN A 160 18.01 -7.93 -17.06
N LYS A 161 18.49 -8.30 -15.87
CA LYS A 161 19.39 -9.42 -15.60
C LYS A 161 18.88 -10.23 -14.42
N ILE A 162 19.11 -11.54 -14.42
CA ILE A 162 18.78 -12.43 -13.30
C ILE A 162 20.03 -12.60 -12.43
N MET A 163 19.87 -12.49 -11.11
CA MET A 163 20.98 -12.66 -10.16
C MET A 163 21.39 -14.13 -10.06
N GLU A 164 22.67 -14.38 -9.77
CA GLU A 164 23.20 -15.75 -9.62
C GLU A 164 22.55 -16.44 -8.40
N GLY A 165 21.88 -17.58 -8.62
CA GLY A 165 21.09 -18.30 -7.61
C GLY A 165 19.62 -17.89 -7.49
N SER A 166 19.20 -16.80 -8.15
CA SER A 166 17.79 -16.39 -8.21
C SER A 166 16.96 -17.38 -9.04
N GLU A 167 15.80 -17.78 -8.52
CA GLU A 167 14.78 -18.57 -9.24
C GLU A 167 13.48 -17.75 -9.34
N PRO A 168 13.26 -17.00 -10.44
CA PRO A 168 12.09 -16.14 -10.52
C PRO A 168 10.77 -16.91 -10.62
N ALA A 169 9.78 -16.45 -9.85
CA ALA A 169 8.47 -17.07 -9.72
C ALA A 169 7.38 -16.03 -9.43
N ALA A 170 6.13 -16.47 -9.46
CA ALA A 170 4.98 -15.69 -9.04
C ALA A 170 4.09 -16.55 -8.13
N HIS A 171 3.57 -15.95 -7.05
CA HIS A 171 2.78 -16.61 -6.02
C HIS A 171 1.32 -16.78 -6.47
N CYS A 172 0.73 -17.96 -6.25
CA CYS A 172 -0.69 -18.23 -6.41
C CYS A 172 -1.45 -17.88 -5.13
N TYR A 173 -2.46 -17.02 -5.22
CA TYR A 173 -3.37 -16.69 -4.12
C TYR A 173 -4.76 -16.35 -4.65
N CYS A 174 -5.78 -16.38 -3.79
CA CYS A 174 -7.14 -15.85 -4.04
C CYS A 174 -7.35 -14.55 -3.24
N GLY A 175 -8.54 -13.95 -3.30
CA GLY A 175 -8.89 -12.81 -2.45
C GLY A 175 -10.38 -12.51 -2.34
N TYR A 176 -10.85 -12.16 -1.15
CA TYR A 176 -12.12 -11.45 -0.93
C TYR A 176 -11.94 -9.96 -1.24
N GLN A 177 -12.25 -9.58 -2.48
CA GLN A 177 -12.11 -8.20 -2.96
C GLN A 177 -13.39 -7.40 -2.67
N PHE A 178 -13.28 -6.34 -1.87
CA PHE A 178 -14.43 -5.57 -1.35
C PHE A 178 -15.49 -6.41 -0.60
N GLY A 179 -15.11 -7.58 -0.10
CA GLY A 179 -16.00 -8.53 0.58
C GLY A 179 -16.68 -9.57 -0.32
N VAL A 180 -16.37 -9.60 -1.62
CA VAL A 180 -16.86 -10.58 -2.60
C VAL A 180 -15.70 -11.49 -3.01
N PHE A 181 -15.91 -12.81 -3.07
CA PHE A 181 -14.83 -13.73 -3.43
C PHE A 181 -14.43 -13.58 -4.89
N ALA A 182 -13.16 -13.29 -5.16
CA ALA A 182 -12.69 -13.09 -6.53
C ALA A 182 -12.36 -14.40 -7.26
N GLY A 183 -12.18 -15.52 -6.54
CA GLY A 183 -11.48 -16.69 -7.06
C GLY A 183 -9.98 -16.41 -7.21
N GLN A 184 -9.30 -17.11 -8.13
CA GLN A 184 -7.86 -16.97 -8.31
C GLN A 184 -7.43 -15.53 -8.68
N LEU A 185 -6.46 -15.03 -7.91
CA LEU A 185 -5.69 -13.83 -8.15
C LEU A 185 -4.24 -14.25 -8.47
N GLY A 186 -3.33 -14.13 -7.51
CA GLY A 186 -1.89 -14.35 -7.65
C GLY A 186 -1.11 -13.07 -7.98
N ASP A 187 0.23 -13.18 -7.96
CA ASP A 187 1.17 -12.08 -8.26
C ASP A 187 1.11 -11.66 -9.74
N GLY A 188 0.04 -10.99 -10.14
CA GLY A 188 -0.24 -10.61 -11.53
C GLY A 188 0.59 -9.45 -12.09
N ALA A 189 1.37 -8.78 -11.24
CA ALA A 189 2.32 -7.72 -11.61
C ALA A 189 3.50 -7.63 -10.62
N ALA A 190 3.76 -8.73 -9.90
CA ALA A 190 4.87 -8.90 -8.98
C ALA A 190 5.59 -10.20 -9.33
N MET A 191 6.84 -10.32 -8.91
CA MET A 191 7.65 -11.49 -9.22
C MET A 191 8.66 -11.72 -8.10
N TYR A 192 8.48 -12.81 -7.36
CA TYR A 192 9.49 -13.39 -6.48
C TYR A 192 10.78 -13.61 -7.28
N LEU A 193 11.92 -13.18 -6.74
CA LEU A 193 13.24 -13.52 -7.30
C LEU A 193 13.96 -14.60 -6.49
N GLY A 194 13.61 -14.77 -5.22
CA GLY A 194 14.30 -15.67 -4.31
C GLY A 194 14.24 -15.19 -2.87
N GLU A 195 14.74 -16.03 -1.97
CA GLU A 195 14.98 -15.67 -0.58
C GLU A 195 16.48 -15.60 -0.33
N VAL A 196 16.95 -14.43 0.12
CA VAL A 196 18.35 -14.19 0.45
C VAL A 196 18.58 -14.45 1.94
N ILE A 197 19.63 -15.19 2.28
CA ILE A 197 20.13 -15.32 3.64
C ILE A 197 21.30 -14.34 3.85
N ASN A 198 21.13 -13.40 4.78
CA ASN A 198 22.13 -12.38 5.08
C ASN A 198 23.24 -12.86 6.04
N ASP A 199 24.25 -12.04 6.30
CA ASP A 199 25.41 -12.38 7.12
C ASP A 199 25.09 -12.54 8.62
N LYS A 200 23.85 -12.22 9.06
CA LYS A 200 23.33 -12.55 10.40
C LYS A 200 22.49 -13.84 10.41
N ASN A 201 22.34 -14.52 9.27
CA ASN A 201 21.42 -15.64 9.07
C ASN A 201 19.91 -15.27 9.17
N GLU A 202 19.54 -14.00 8.95
CA GLU A 202 18.15 -13.60 8.71
C GLU A 202 17.76 -13.92 7.25
N ARG A 203 16.49 -14.27 7.01
CA ARG A 203 15.94 -14.59 5.68
C ARG A 203 15.06 -13.46 5.16
N TRP A 204 15.27 -13.07 3.91
CA TRP A 204 14.50 -12.01 3.25
C TRP A 204 14.06 -12.46 1.85
N GLU A 205 12.74 -12.66 1.67
CA GLU A 205 12.10 -12.78 0.36
C GLU A 205 12.19 -11.43 -0.37
N ILE A 206 12.63 -11.46 -1.64
CA ILE A 206 12.70 -10.28 -2.49
C ILE A 206 11.82 -10.43 -3.73
N GLN A 207 11.08 -9.36 -4.06
CA GLN A 207 10.18 -9.32 -5.21
C GLN A 207 10.39 -8.07 -6.06
N LEU A 208 10.27 -8.19 -7.39
CA LEU A 208 10.15 -7.06 -8.30
C LEU A 208 8.70 -6.85 -8.73
N LYS A 209 8.15 -5.68 -8.43
CA LYS A 209 6.77 -5.29 -8.79
C LYS A 209 6.80 -4.31 -9.96
N GLY A 210 6.15 -4.68 -11.06
CA GLY A 210 6.30 -4.08 -12.40
C GLY A 210 7.17 -4.88 -13.38
N ALA A 211 7.67 -6.06 -12.98
CA ALA A 211 8.60 -6.89 -13.75
C ALA A 211 8.04 -7.51 -15.05
N GLY A 212 6.73 -7.42 -15.30
CA GLY A 212 6.07 -7.95 -16.50
C GLY A 212 5.02 -9.01 -16.21
N LEU A 213 4.57 -9.69 -17.26
CA LEU A 213 3.49 -10.67 -17.23
C LEU A 213 3.86 -11.94 -16.44
N THR A 214 2.85 -12.49 -15.76
CA THR A 214 2.88 -13.79 -15.07
C THR A 214 1.60 -14.57 -15.41
N PRO A 215 1.48 -15.87 -15.08
CA PRO A 215 0.23 -16.61 -15.23
C PRO A 215 -0.97 -15.99 -14.50
N TYR A 216 -0.72 -15.10 -13.54
CA TYR A 216 -1.70 -14.44 -12.67
C TYR A 216 -2.10 -13.04 -13.13
N SER A 217 -1.56 -12.52 -14.24
CA SER A 217 -1.83 -11.15 -14.70
C SER A 217 -3.29 -10.89 -15.11
N ARG A 218 -4.11 -11.92 -15.29
CA ARG A 218 -5.52 -11.86 -15.71
C ARG A 218 -5.73 -11.05 -17.00
N SER A 219 -6.13 -9.78 -16.89
CA SER A 219 -6.30 -8.84 -18.02
C SER A 219 -5.29 -7.67 -18.01
N ALA A 220 -4.36 -7.66 -17.05
CA ALA A 220 -3.32 -6.64 -16.94
C ALA A 220 -2.03 -7.04 -17.68
N ASP A 221 -1.19 -6.04 -17.94
CA ASP A 221 0.11 -6.13 -18.64
C ASP A 221 1.31 -6.48 -17.72
N GLY A 222 1.09 -6.61 -16.41
CA GLY A 222 2.13 -6.89 -15.42
C GLY A 222 3.10 -5.72 -15.13
N ARG A 223 2.84 -4.51 -15.65
CA ARG A 223 3.65 -3.31 -15.45
C ARG A 223 3.07 -2.36 -14.39
N LYS A 224 3.97 -1.66 -13.70
CA LYS A 224 3.67 -0.54 -12.81
C LYS A 224 4.25 0.76 -13.38
N VAL A 225 3.77 1.87 -12.86
CA VAL A 225 3.99 3.22 -13.41
C VAL A 225 4.58 4.14 -12.35
N LEU A 226 5.30 5.17 -12.79
CA LEU A 226 6.16 6.02 -11.95
C LEU A 226 5.45 6.51 -10.68
N ARG A 227 4.30 7.18 -10.83
CA ARG A 227 3.47 7.68 -9.71
C ARG A 227 3.09 6.63 -8.66
N SER A 228 2.74 5.42 -9.11
CA SER A 228 2.38 4.31 -8.20
C SER A 228 3.60 3.72 -7.49
N SER A 229 4.72 3.66 -8.20
CA SER A 229 5.98 3.08 -7.71
C SER A 229 6.66 4.00 -6.69
N ILE A 230 6.64 5.31 -6.92
CA ILE A 230 7.08 6.33 -5.96
C ILE A 230 6.24 6.27 -4.67
N ARG A 231 4.90 6.19 -4.79
CA ARG A 231 4.00 6.08 -3.63
C ARG A 231 4.25 4.81 -2.81
N GLU A 232 4.44 3.65 -3.44
CA GLU A 232 4.75 2.41 -2.75
C GLU A 232 6.13 2.46 -2.08
N PHE A 233 7.15 2.97 -2.77
CA PHE A 233 8.50 3.14 -2.22
C PHE A 233 8.49 4.06 -0.98
N LEU A 234 7.97 5.27 -1.12
CA LEU A 234 7.95 6.26 -0.02
C LEU A 234 7.09 5.78 1.16
N CYS A 235 5.91 5.16 0.92
CA CYS A 235 5.02 4.79 2.02
C CYS A 235 5.48 3.56 2.80
N SER A 236 6.13 2.59 2.13
CA SER A 236 6.80 1.45 2.77
C SER A 236 7.84 1.94 3.78
N GLU A 237 8.69 2.87 3.34
CA GLU A 237 9.77 3.39 4.17
C GLU A 237 9.24 4.34 5.26
N ALA A 238 8.21 5.14 4.97
CA ALA A 238 7.50 5.95 5.97
C ALA A 238 6.98 5.07 7.13
N HIS A 239 6.34 3.93 6.84
CA HIS A 239 5.85 3.03 7.88
C HIS A 239 6.98 2.46 8.74
N TYR A 240 8.10 2.06 8.12
CA TYR A 240 9.27 1.56 8.82
C TYR A 240 9.84 2.59 9.81
N TYR A 241 10.02 3.83 9.38
CA TYR A 241 10.55 4.90 10.25
C TYR A 241 9.54 5.45 11.26
N LEU A 242 8.23 5.24 11.05
CA LEU A 242 7.17 5.44 12.06
C LEU A 242 7.03 4.25 13.03
N GLY A 243 7.85 3.20 12.91
CA GLY A 243 7.79 2.02 13.78
C GLY A 243 6.55 1.15 13.57
N ILE A 244 5.95 1.17 12.38
CA ILE A 244 4.80 0.36 11.99
C ILE A 244 5.29 -0.84 11.17
N PRO A 245 4.89 -2.09 11.50
CA PRO A 245 5.29 -3.27 10.73
C PRO A 245 4.86 -3.17 9.25
N THR A 246 5.79 -3.43 8.33
CA THR A 246 5.60 -3.21 6.89
C THR A 246 6.56 -4.02 6.02
N THR A 247 6.16 -4.30 4.77
CA THR A 247 7.09 -4.65 3.69
C THR A 247 8.02 -3.46 3.37
N ARG A 248 9.29 -3.71 3.13
CA ARG A 248 10.30 -2.68 2.86
C ARG A 248 10.48 -2.44 1.37
N ALA A 249 10.89 -1.23 0.98
CA ALA A 249 11.16 -0.88 -0.41
C ALA A 249 12.65 -0.57 -0.63
N GLY A 250 13.34 -1.43 -1.38
CA GLY A 250 14.78 -1.33 -1.62
C GLY A 250 15.15 -0.30 -2.68
N THR A 251 14.48 -0.34 -3.84
CA THR A 251 14.74 0.53 -4.99
C THR A 251 13.45 0.87 -5.73
N CYS A 252 13.40 2.06 -6.33
CA CYS A 252 12.43 2.48 -7.33
C CYS A 252 13.21 2.82 -8.62
N ILE A 253 12.96 2.08 -9.71
CA ILE A 253 13.71 2.17 -10.97
C ILE A 253 12.73 2.40 -12.11
N THR A 254 12.82 3.55 -12.78
CA THR A 254 12.00 3.87 -13.96
C THR A 254 12.70 3.47 -15.26
N SER A 255 12.06 3.67 -16.41
CA SER A 255 12.57 3.25 -17.71
C SER A 255 11.95 4.04 -18.87
N ASP A 256 12.52 3.93 -20.07
CA ASP A 256 11.96 4.48 -21.31
C ASP A 256 10.90 3.57 -21.96
N SER A 257 10.63 2.39 -21.39
CA SER A 257 9.48 1.57 -21.80
C SER A 257 8.18 2.19 -21.28
N THR A 258 7.23 2.49 -22.17
CA THR A 258 5.92 3.06 -21.79
C THR A 258 4.84 1.99 -21.64
N VAL A 259 3.74 2.34 -20.95
CA VAL A 259 2.52 1.54 -20.88
C VAL A 259 1.30 2.45 -20.83
N ILE A 260 0.21 2.06 -21.50
CA ILE A 260 -1.00 2.89 -21.64
C ILE A 260 -1.84 2.81 -20.35
N ARG A 261 -2.29 3.97 -19.85
CA ARG A 261 -3.13 4.11 -18.66
C ARG A 261 -4.16 5.21 -18.86
N ASP A 262 -5.43 4.91 -18.58
CA ASP A 262 -6.45 5.93 -18.31
C ASP A 262 -6.44 6.19 -16.80
N ILE A 263 -5.90 7.34 -16.37
CA ILE A 263 -5.71 7.70 -14.96
C ILE A 263 -7.05 7.85 -14.24
N PHE A 264 -8.08 8.32 -14.96
CA PHE A 264 -9.36 8.76 -14.40
C PHE A 264 -10.55 7.89 -14.84
N TYR A 265 -10.29 6.84 -15.62
CA TYR A 265 -11.31 6.01 -16.29
C TYR A 265 -12.31 6.85 -17.12
N ASN A 266 -11.83 7.96 -17.70
CA ASN A 266 -12.65 8.97 -18.36
C ASN A 266 -12.59 8.92 -19.91
N GLY A 267 -11.88 7.95 -20.47
CA GLY A 267 -11.70 7.76 -21.91
C GLY A 267 -10.48 8.48 -22.51
N ASN A 268 -9.63 9.12 -21.69
CA ASN A 268 -8.43 9.83 -22.14
C ASN A 268 -7.15 9.11 -21.63
N PRO A 269 -6.75 7.98 -22.25
CA PRO A 269 -5.54 7.28 -21.88
C PRO A 269 -4.28 8.07 -22.28
N ILE A 270 -3.25 7.99 -21.43
CA ILE A 270 -1.90 8.50 -21.69
C ILE A 270 -0.89 7.34 -21.67
N GLU A 271 0.34 7.60 -22.12
CA GLU A 271 1.48 6.70 -21.91
C GLU A 271 2.23 7.10 -20.63
N GLU A 272 2.39 6.16 -19.71
CA GLU A 272 3.17 6.32 -18.47
C GLU A 272 4.46 5.48 -18.53
N LYS A 273 5.56 5.96 -17.92
CA LYS A 273 6.83 5.21 -17.85
C LYS A 273 6.72 3.96 -16.97
N CYS A 274 7.06 2.79 -17.52
CA CYS A 274 7.20 1.55 -16.79
C CYS A 274 8.25 1.72 -15.69
N THR A 275 7.85 1.42 -14.46
CA THR A 275 8.68 1.59 -13.27
C THR A 275 8.57 0.34 -12.40
N ILE A 276 9.70 -0.10 -11.85
CA ILE A 276 9.85 -1.32 -11.06
C ILE A 276 10.20 -0.94 -9.61
N VAL A 277 9.53 -1.57 -8.64
CA VAL A 277 9.87 -1.47 -7.21
C VAL A 277 10.43 -2.80 -6.73
N LEU A 278 11.59 -2.77 -6.07
CA LEU A 278 12.11 -3.89 -5.27
C LEU A 278 11.45 -3.87 -3.90
N ARG A 279 10.65 -4.91 -3.60
CA ARG A 279 10.02 -5.15 -2.31
C ARG A 279 10.84 -6.18 -1.54
N ILE A 280 10.97 -6.01 -0.23
CA ILE A 280 11.74 -6.88 0.68
C ILE A 280 10.90 -7.17 1.93
N ALA A 281 10.71 -8.44 2.29
CA ALA A 281 10.00 -8.87 3.50
C ALA A 281 10.51 -10.24 3.96
N PRO A 282 10.19 -10.72 5.19
CA PRO A 282 10.52 -12.10 5.57
C PRO A 282 9.74 -13.10 4.72
N THR A 283 8.48 -12.77 4.38
CA THR A 283 7.72 -13.38 3.28
C THR A 283 6.57 -12.47 2.81
N PHE A 284 6.06 -12.71 1.60
CA PHE A 284 4.83 -12.14 1.05
C PHE A 284 3.65 -13.14 1.07
N LEU A 285 3.66 -14.14 1.96
CA LEU A 285 2.48 -14.96 2.28
C LEU A 285 1.34 -14.13 2.90
N ARG A 286 0.11 -14.43 2.49
CA ARG A 286 -1.09 -13.61 2.70
C ARG A 286 -2.25 -14.45 3.24
N PHE A 287 -3.32 -13.83 3.76
CA PHE A 287 -4.55 -14.58 4.09
C PHE A 287 -5.12 -15.24 2.83
N GLY A 288 -5.13 -14.50 1.71
CA GLY A 288 -5.49 -15.02 0.38
C GLY A 288 -4.63 -16.20 -0.13
N SER A 289 -3.47 -16.50 0.48
CA SER A 289 -2.68 -17.70 0.15
C SER A 289 -3.37 -18.99 0.59
N PHE A 290 -4.23 -18.94 1.62
CA PHE A 290 -5.02 -20.09 2.08
C PHE A 290 -6.36 -20.19 1.36
N GLU A 291 -6.92 -19.07 0.88
CA GLU A 291 -8.12 -19.04 0.05
C GLU A 291 -7.99 -19.81 -1.30
N ILE A 292 -6.79 -20.29 -1.67
CA ILE A 292 -6.64 -21.21 -2.81
C ILE A 292 -7.28 -22.59 -2.56
N PHE A 293 -7.51 -22.97 -1.29
CA PHE A 293 -8.16 -24.22 -0.89
C PHE A 293 -9.68 -24.10 -0.76
N ARG A 294 -10.22 -22.88 -0.86
CA ARG A 294 -11.63 -22.58 -0.63
C ARG A 294 -12.53 -23.35 -1.61
N GLY A 295 -13.59 -23.95 -1.08
CA GLY A 295 -14.67 -24.55 -1.86
C GLY A 295 -15.48 -23.51 -2.66
N GLU A 296 -16.63 -23.91 -3.18
CA GLU A 296 -17.53 -22.98 -3.88
C GLU A 296 -18.12 -21.94 -2.93
N ASP A 297 -17.81 -20.66 -3.17
CA ASP A 297 -18.38 -19.51 -2.46
C ASP A 297 -19.84 -19.29 -2.87
N SER A 298 -20.74 -19.32 -1.88
CA SER A 298 -22.20 -19.32 -2.08
C SER A 298 -22.79 -18.04 -2.68
N LEU A 299 -22.03 -16.94 -2.72
CA LEU A 299 -22.44 -15.69 -3.36
C LEU A 299 -22.03 -15.63 -4.85
N THR A 300 -20.91 -16.26 -5.20
CA THR A 300 -20.24 -16.06 -6.51
C THR A 300 -20.12 -17.31 -7.38
N SER A 301 -20.38 -18.50 -6.83
CA SER A 301 -20.06 -19.80 -7.44
C SER A 301 -18.61 -19.91 -7.93
N ARG A 302 -17.68 -19.26 -7.22
CA ARG A 302 -16.23 -19.35 -7.47
C ARG A 302 -15.57 -20.19 -6.38
N SER A 303 -14.57 -20.97 -6.76
CA SER A 303 -13.71 -21.71 -5.85
C SER A 303 -12.25 -21.29 -5.99
N GLY A 304 -11.42 -21.67 -5.01
CA GLY A 304 -9.98 -21.60 -5.15
C GLY A 304 -9.46 -22.67 -6.14
N PRO A 305 -8.33 -22.43 -6.84
CA PRO A 305 -7.82 -23.37 -7.84
C PRO A 305 -7.35 -24.71 -7.24
N SER A 306 -7.15 -24.79 -5.93
CA SER A 306 -6.75 -26.00 -5.18
C SER A 306 -7.84 -26.46 -4.21
N ALA A 307 -9.12 -26.18 -4.50
CA ALA A 307 -10.25 -26.51 -3.65
C ALA A 307 -10.23 -27.98 -3.15
N GLY A 308 -10.34 -28.16 -1.84
CA GLY A 308 -10.36 -29.49 -1.20
C GLY A 308 -8.99 -30.20 -1.12
N ASN A 309 -7.89 -29.61 -1.58
CA ASN A 309 -6.55 -30.18 -1.44
C ASN A 309 -5.99 -29.98 -0.02
N LYS A 310 -6.46 -30.82 0.92
CA LYS A 310 -6.08 -30.73 2.35
C LYS A 310 -4.60 -30.99 2.61
N GLU A 311 -3.95 -31.83 1.80
CA GLU A 311 -2.51 -32.12 1.91
C GLU A 311 -1.68 -30.86 1.64
N LEU A 312 -2.04 -30.09 0.60
CA LEU A 312 -1.39 -28.83 0.26
C LEU A 312 -1.70 -27.71 1.28
N LEU A 313 -2.91 -27.68 1.85
CA LEU A 313 -3.24 -26.79 2.98
C LEU A 313 -2.32 -27.07 4.18
N ILE A 314 -2.19 -28.34 4.59
CA ILE A 314 -1.31 -28.77 5.67
C ILE A 314 0.15 -28.41 5.36
N GLN A 315 0.61 -28.62 4.12
CA GLN A 315 1.97 -28.28 3.69
C GLN A 315 2.24 -26.76 3.76
N LEU A 316 1.26 -25.92 3.38
CA LEU A 316 1.39 -24.46 3.46
C LEU A 316 1.35 -23.96 4.91
N LEU A 317 0.50 -24.53 5.77
CA LEU A 317 0.47 -24.23 7.20
C LEU A 317 1.79 -24.65 7.88
N ASP A 318 2.27 -25.87 7.64
CA ASP A 318 3.55 -26.36 8.19
C ASP A 318 4.73 -25.48 7.77
N HIS A 319 4.81 -25.10 6.48
CA HIS A 319 5.79 -24.13 6.02
C HIS A 319 5.66 -22.80 6.77
N SER A 320 4.44 -22.25 6.86
CA SER A 320 4.18 -20.92 7.44
C SER A 320 4.60 -20.86 8.91
N VAL A 321 4.19 -21.85 9.73
CA VAL A 321 4.58 -21.89 11.14
C VAL A 321 6.08 -22.14 11.29
N LYS A 322 6.63 -23.16 10.60
CA LYS A 322 8.04 -23.53 10.71
C LYS A 322 9.02 -22.42 10.31
N MET A 323 8.70 -21.67 9.27
CA MET A 323 9.61 -20.66 8.70
C MET A 323 9.52 -19.30 9.39
N PHE A 324 8.36 -18.93 9.94
CA PHE A 324 8.13 -17.56 10.44
C PHE A 324 7.56 -17.46 11.86
N TYR A 325 7.28 -18.59 12.51
CA TYR A 325 6.87 -18.71 13.91
C TYR A 325 7.63 -19.87 14.58
N PRO A 326 8.98 -19.88 14.54
CA PRO A 326 9.78 -21.03 14.98
C PRO A 326 9.53 -21.39 16.44
N GLU A 327 9.29 -20.42 17.33
CA GLU A 327 8.91 -20.71 18.73
C GLU A 327 7.59 -21.49 18.85
N ILE A 328 6.61 -21.27 17.95
CA ILE A 328 5.35 -22.03 17.92
C ILE A 328 5.58 -23.43 17.35
N TRP A 329 6.42 -23.55 16.31
CA TRP A 329 6.81 -24.85 15.77
C TRP A 329 7.56 -25.70 16.82
N GLU A 330 8.59 -25.15 17.46
CA GLU A 330 9.37 -25.87 18.46
C GLU A 330 8.53 -26.34 19.65
N ALA A 331 7.57 -25.52 20.10
CA ALA A 331 6.66 -25.85 21.20
C ALA A 331 5.58 -26.88 20.83
N HIS A 332 5.05 -26.87 19.60
CA HIS A 332 3.81 -27.60 19.25
C HIS A 332 3.88 -28.50 18.01
N GLN A 333 5.04 -28.71 17.37
CA GLN A 333 5.18 -29.53 16.14
C GLN A 333 4.61 -30.96 16.22
N HIS A 334 4.44 -31.53 17.41
CA HIS A 334 3.84 -32.85 17.64
C HIS A 334 2.32 -32.81 17.89
N GLU A 335 1.75 -31.63 18.12
CA GLU A 335 0.33 -31.38 18.45
C GLU A 335 -0.25 -30.38 17.44
N LYS A 336 -0.44 -30.85 16.19
CA LYS A 336 -0.75 -30.01 15.02
C LYS A 336 -1.90 -29.03 15.22
N GLU A 337 -3.00 -29.45 15.85
CA GLU A 337 -4.16 -28.58 16.05
C GLU A 337 -3.84 -27.41 16.99
N GLU A 338 -3.13 -27.66 18.10
CA GLU A 338 -2.70 -26.61 19.02
C GLU A 338 -1.60 -25.73 18.41
N MET A 339 -0.74 -26.29 17.53
CA MET A 339 0.23 -25.52 16.74
C MET A 339 -0.46 -24.53 15.80
N TYR A 340 -1.49 -24.97 15.06
CA TYR A 340 -2.25 -24.09 14.17
C TYR A 340 -3.10 -23.09 14.96
N LEU A 341 -3.65 -23.47 16.11
CA LEU A 341 -4.38 -22.57 17.01
C LEU A 341 -3.47 -21.47 17.57
N ALA A 342 -2.27 -21.82 18.04
CA ALA A 342 -1.28 -20.86 18.50
C ALA A 342 -0.82 -19.91 17.39
N PHE A 343 -0.56 -20.43 16.19
CA PHE A 343 -0.29 -19.63 14.99
C PHE A 343 -1.43 -18.64 14.69
N TYR A 344 -2.68 -19.12 14.63
CA TYR A 344 -3.85 -18.28 14.37
C TYR A 344 -4.00 -17.17 15.44
N LYS A 345 -3.87 -17.51 16.73
CA LYS A 345 -3.91 -16.55 17.84
C LYS A 345 -2.85 -15.45 17.71
N GLU A 346 -1.63 -15.79 17.27
CA GLU A 346 -0.57 -14.81 17.03
C GLU A 346 -0.82 -13.96 15.78
N VAL A 347 -1.34 -14.53 14.69
CA VAL A 347 -1.77 -13.76 13.50
C VAL A 347 -2.83 -12.72 13.90
N VAL A 348 -3.88 -13.15 14.62
CA VAL A 348 -4.94 -12.27 15.15
C VAL A 348 -4.36 -11.14 15.99
N GLN A 349 -3.44 -11.45 16.91
CA GLN A 349 -2.78 -10.42 17.74
C GLN A 349 -1.95 -9.43 16.93
N ARG A 350 -1.16 -9.90 15.96
CA ARG A 350 -0.33 -9.03 15.11
C ARG A 350 -1.21 -8.12 14.25
N THR A 351 -2.28 -8.66 13.66
CA THR A 351 -3.24 -7.87 12.88
C THR A 351 -3.95 -6.81 13.73
N ALA A 352 -4.40 -7.14 14.95
CA ALA A 352 -5.02 -6.18 15.87
C ALA A 352 -4.06 -5.05 16.27
N LYS A 353 -2.80 -5.38 16.60
CA LYS A 353 -1.74 -4.40 16.92
C LYS A 353 -1.38 -3.52 15.72
N LEU A 354 -1.37 -4.10 14.51
CA LEU A 354 -1.08 -3.38 13.26
C LEU A 354 -2.15 -2.33 12.95
N VAL A 355 -3.44 -2.69 13.00
CA VAL A 355 -4.51 -1.73 12.74
C VAL A 355 -4.61 -0.66 13.84
N ALA A 356 -4.36 -1.00 15.11
CA ALA A 356 -4.21 0.00 16.17
C ALA A 356 -3.09 1.01 15.86
N ALA A 357 -1.94 0.54 15.34
CA ALA A 357 -0.84 1.42 14.94
C ALA A 357 -1.23 2.35 13.78
N TRP A 358 -1.95 1.86 12.76
CA TRP A 358 -2.49 2.69 11.66
C TRP A 358 -3.43 3.79 12.17
N GLN A 359 -4.35 3.46 13.10
CA GLN A 359 -5.26 4.45 13.70
C GLN A 359 -4.48 5.56 14.43
N CYS A 360 -3.47 5.19 15.25
CA CYS A 360 -2.69 6.17 16.02
C CYS A 360 -1.83 7.13 15.20
N VAL A 361 -1.61 6.87 13.90
CA VAL A 361 -0.96 7.80 12.95
C VAL A 361 -1.93 8.38 11.90
N GLY A 362 -3.24 8.09 12.01
CA GLY A 362 -4.25 8.60 11.09
C GLY A 362 -4.13 8.06 9.67
N TRP A 363 -3.58 6.85 9.50
CA TRP A 363 -3.38 6.24 8.18
C TRP A 363 -4.56 5.36 7.75
N CYS A 364 -4.88 5.41 6.47
CA CYS A 364 -5.96 4.66 5.84
C CYS A 364 -5.42 3.92 4.61
N HIS A 365 -5.61 2.59 4.57
CA HIS A 365 -5.04 1.71 3.53
C HIS A 365 -5.82 1.75 2.20
N GLY A 366 -7.15 1.88 2.27
CA GLY A 366 -8.05 1.98 1.12
C GLY A 366 -8.37 0.69 0.35
N VAL A 367 -7.64 -0.41 0.57
CA VAL A 367 -7.87 -1.72 -0.11
C VAL A 367 -7.57 -2.90 0.84
N LEU A 368 -8.27 -2.98 1.97
CA LEU A 368 -8.13 -4.10 2.93
C LEU A 368 -8.90 -5.35 2.48
N ASN A 369 -8.61 -5.82 1.28
CA ASN A 369 -8.95 -7.19 0.86
C ASN A 369 -8.10 -8.20 1.64
N THR A 370 -8.54 -9.45 1.74
CA THR A 370 -7.72 -10.54 2.28
C THR A 370 -6.46 -10.82 1.46
N ASP A 371 -6.46 -10.50 0.15
CA ASP A 371 -5.26 -10.55 -0.70
C ASP A 371 -4.22 -9.46 -0.40
N ASN A 372 -4.54 -8.51 0.50
CA ASN A 372 -3.61 -7.51 1.05
C ASN A 372 -3.42 -7.65 2.58
N MET A 373 -3.73 -8.81 3.17
CA MET A 373 -3.46 -9.09 4.58
C MET A 373 -2.25 -10.02 4.70
N SER A 374 -1.10 -9.51 5.15
CA SER A 374 0.09 -10.33 5.42
C SER A 374 -0.12 -11.21 6.65
N ILE A 375 0.25 -12.49 6.55
CA ILE A 375 0.21 -13.43 7.70
C ILE A 375 1.03 -12.92 8.90
N LEU A 376 2.15 -12.23 8.63
CA LEU A 376 3.03 -11.69 9.65
C LEU A 376 2.50 -10.41 10.33
N GLY A 377 1.34 -9.90 9.92
CA GLY A 377 0.85 -8.59 10.37
C GLY A 377 1.72 -7.44 9.89
N LEU A 378 2.21 -7.49 8.65
CA LEU A 378 2.89 -6.39 7.96
C LEU A 378 1.91 -5.59 7.11
N THR A 379 2.07 -4.26 7.09
CA THR A 379 1.49 -3.41 6.04
C THR A 379 2.06 -3.83 4.68
N ILE A 380 1.20 -4.02 3.67
CA ILE A 380 1.56 -4.60 2.37
C ILE A 380 0.69 -4.00 1.25
N ASP A 381 1.21 -3.99 0.02
CA ASP A 381 0.49 -3.58 -1.20
C ASP A 381 -0.13 -2.16 -1.16
N TYR A 382 0.74 -1.17 -0.92
CA TYR A 382 0.44 0.24 -1.03
C TYR A 382 -0.14 0.65 -2.40
N GLY A 383 -1.37 1.17 -2.39
CA GLY A 383 -2.06 1.71 -3.57
C GLY A 383 -2.73 3.07 -3.26
N PRO A 384 -4.07 3.15 -3.27
CA PRO A 384 -4.82 4.37 -2.98
C PRO A 384 -4.92 4.63 -1.45
N PHE A 385 -3.79 4.54 -0.74
CA PHE A 385 -3.70 4.88 0.67
C PHE A 385 -3.74 6.40 0.90
N GLY A 386 -3.97 6.83 2.13
CA GLY A 386 -3.73 8.20 2.57
C GLY A 386 -3.47 8.28 4.07
N PHE A 387 -2.50 9.12 4.47
CA PHE A 387 -2.52 9.73 5.79
C PHE A 387 -3.62 10.81 5.79
N MET A 388 -4.38 10.92 6.87
CA MET A 388 -5.33 12.01 7.05
C MET A 388 -4.57 13.33 7.27
N ASP A 389 -4.84 14.31 6.42
CA ASP A 389 -4.44 15.69 6.66
C ASP A 389 -5.34 16.28 7.77
N ARG A 390 -6.60 16.63 7.45
CA ARG A 390 -7.63 16.89 8.47
C ARG A 390 -8.20 15.59 9.01
N TYR A 391 -8.49 15.51 10.31
CA TYR A 391 -9.22 14.36 10.84
C TYR A 391 -10.65 14.31 10.28
N ALA A 392 -11.05 13.12 9.86
CA ALA A 392 -12.43 12.78 9.53
C ALA A 392 -12.63 11.31 9.84
N GLU A 393 -13.57 11.00 10.74
CA GLU A 393 -13.84 9.62 11.14
C GLU A 393 -14.23 8.74 9.94
N ASP A 394 -14.99 9.30 8.99
CA ASP A 394 -15.44 8.67 7.74
C ASP A 394 -14.46 8.85 6.56
N PHE A 395 -13.17 9.11 6.81
CA PHE A 395 -12.18 9.33 5.75
C PHE A 395 -12.02 8.11 4.83
N ILE A 396 -12.32 8.30 3.54
CA ILE A 396 -12.10 7.33 2.47
C ILE A 396 -10.98 7.85 1.57
N CYS A 397 -9.83 7.16 1.57
CA CYS A 397 -8.68 7.49 0.72
C CYS A 397 -8.78 6.93 -0.70
N ASN A 398 -9.60 5.89 -0.92
CA ASN A 398 -9.77 5.23 -2.20
C ASN A 398 -11.04 5.72 -2.91
N ALA A 399 -10.90 6.44 -4.03
CA ALA A 399 -12.04 6.95 -4.80
C ALA A 399 -12.89 5.85 -5.48
N SER A 400 -12.39 4.61 -5.59
CA SER A 400 -13.21 3.47 -6.03
C SER A 400 -14.05 2.85 -4.89
N ASP A 401 -13.85 3.25 -3.64
CA ASP A 401 -14.61 2.78 -2.48
C ASP A 401 -15.82 3.68 -2.19
N ASP A 402 -16.76 3.75 -3.14
CA ASP A 402 -18.01 4.52 -2.99
C ASP A 402 -18.81 4.19 -1.72
N GLY A 403 -18.75 2.92 -1.28
CA GLY A 403 -19.43 2.42 -0.08
C GLY A 403 -18.69 2.74 1.22
N GLY A 404 -17.45 3.23 1.14
CA GLY A 404 -16.56 3.43 2.27
C GLY A 404 -16.37 2.14 3.08
N ARG A 405 -16.23 0.98 2.44
CA ARG A 405 -15.95 -0.30 3.13
C ARG A 405 -14.62 -0.20 3.87
N TYR A 406 -13.64 0.44 3.26
CA TYR A 406 -12.27 0.65 3.75
C TYR A 406 -12.05 2.09 4.23
N ALA A 407 -13.12 2.74 4.70
CA ALA A 407 -13.03 4.01 5.43
C ALA A 407 -12.21 3.85 6.72
N TYR A 408 -11.57 4.94 7.15
CA TYR A 408 -10.61 4.96 8.25
C TYR A 408 -11.13 4.27 9.53
N ASN A 409 -12.34 4.60 9.98
CA ASN A 409 -12.96 4.01 11.17
C ASN A 409 -13.41 2.55 11.03
N LYS A 410 -13.52 2.02 9.81
CA LYS A 410 -13.89 0.60 9.56
C LYS A 410 -12.70 -0.33 9.48
N GLN A 411 -11.47 0.18 9.42
CA GLN A 411 -10.27 -0.65 9.30
C GLN A 411 -10.18 -1.73 10.40
N PRO A 412 -10.50 -1.48 11.69
CA PRO A 412 -10.45 -2.52 12.73
C PRO A 412 -11.44 -3.68 12.45
N GLU A 413 -12.71 -3.37 12.22
CA GLU A 413 -13.76 -4.35 11.89
C GLU A 413 -13.45 -5.15 10.62
N ILE A 414 -12.92 -4.49 9.60
CA ILE A 414 -12.48 -5.15 8.36
C ILE A 414 -11.30 -6.08 8.61
N CYS A 415 -10.35 -5.69 9.47
CA CYS A 415 -9.24 -6.55 9.85
C CYS A 415 -9.73 -7.77 10.66
N LYS A 416 -10.70 -7.61 11.56
CA LYS A 416 -11.36 -8.70 12.29
C LYS A 416 -12.08 -9.66 11.32
N TRP A 417 -12.86 -9.12 10.38
CA TRP A 417 -13.54 -9.88 9.32
C TRP A 417 -12.56 -10.61 8.40
N ASN A 418 -11.41 -10.01 8.06
CA ASN A 418 -10.36 -10.68 7.30
C ASN A 418 -9.74 -11.85 8.11
N CYS A 419 -9.57 -11.72 9.43
CA CYS A 419 -9.15 -12.82 10.30
C CYS A 419 -10.22 -13.93 10.41
N GLN A 420 -11.51 -13.58 10.37
CA GLN A 420 -12.60 -14.56 10.24
C GLN A 420 -12.48 -15.34 8.92
N LYS A 421 -12.14 -14.68 7.79
CA LYS A 421 -11.92 -15.40 6.53
C LYS A 421 -10.74 -16.36 6.60
N LEU A 422 -9.60 -15.93 7.16
CA LEU A 422 -8.49 -16.86 7.41
C LEU A 422 -8.91 -18.09 8.23
N ALA A 423 -9.78 -17.94 9.25
CA ALA A 423 -10.33 -19.06 10.01
C ALA A 423 -11.22 -19.99 9.15
N GLU A 424 -12.09 -19.43 8.30
CA GLU A 424 -12.88 -20.21 7.35
C GLU A 424 -12.01 -20.99 6.34
N ASP A 425 -10.89 -20.42 5.88
CA ASP A 425 -10.03 -21.04 4.85
C ASP A 425 -9.04 -22.08 5.40
N ILE A 426 -8.77 -22.08 6.72
CA ILE A 426 -7.96 -23.12 7.39
C ILE A 426 -8.80 -24.17 8.13
N GLN A 427 -10.13 -24.14 8.01
CA GLN A 427 -11.05 -24.98 8.80
C GLN A 427 -10.80 -26.50 8.67
N ASP A 428 -10.23 -26.92 7.54
CA ASP A 428 -9.87 -28.31 7.24
C ASP A 428 -8.64 -28.82 8.01
N ALA A 429 -7.93 -27.93 8.72
CA ALA A 429 -6.77 -28.22 9.55
C ALA A 429 -6.93 -27.76 11.01
N LEU A 430 -7.80 -26.79 11.29
CA LEU A 430 -8.11 -26.27 12.62
C LEU A 430 -9.62 -26.04 12.76
N PRO A 431 -10.34 -26.64 13.73
CA PRO A 431 -11.80 -26.48 13.85
C PRO A 431 -12.26 -25.02 13.91
N LEU A 432 -13.28 -24.69 13.11
CA LEU A 432 -13.75 -23.33 12.94
C LEU A 432 -14.24 -22.73 14.27
N GLU A 433 -14.93 -23.52 15.09
CA GLU A 433 -15.44 -23.11 16.40
C GLU A 433 -14.32 -22.69 17.37
N LYS A 434 -13.17 -23.40 17.35
CA LYS A 434 -11.98 -23.03 18.15
C LYS A 434 -11.40 -21.70 17.67
N SER A 435 -11.16 -21.57 16.37
CA SER A 435 -10.54 -20.37 15.80
C SER A 435 -11.41 -19.12 15.97
N LEU A 436 -12.73 -19.21 15.75
CA LEU A 436 -13.66 -18.08 15.98
C LEU A 436 -13.79 -17.72 17.47
N SER A 437 -13.79 -18.71 18.38
CA SER A 437 -13.80 -18.44 19.82
C SER A 437 -12.56 -17.65 20.26
N GLU A 438 -11.39 -17.93 19.68
CA GLU A 438 -10.16 -17.20 19.96
C GLU A 438 -10.12 -15.83 19.27
N LEU A 439 -10.71 -15.68 18.08
CA LEU A 439 -10.84 -14.39 17.40
C LEU A 439 -11.58 -13.37 18.28
N GLU A 440 -12.76 -13.74 18.79
CA GLU A 440 -13.57 -12.88 19.67
C GLU A 440 -12.90 -12.63 21.04
N ALA A 441 -12.19 -13.62 21.60
CA ALA A 441 -11.49 -13.47 22.88
C ALA A 441 -10.19 -12.62 22.82
N ILE A 442 -9.66 -12.38 21.62
CA ILE A 442 -8.35 -11.74 21.41
C ILE A 442 -8.45 -10.40 20.69
N PHE A 443 -9.16 -10.31 19.56
CA PHE A 443 -8.98 -9.20 18.62
C PHE A 443 -9.28 -7.84 19.24
N ASP A 444 -10.51 -7.64 19.73
CA ASP A 444 -10.99 -6.32 20.18
C ASP A 444 -10.22 -5.83 21.41
N ARG A 445 -9.96 -6.74 22.36
CA ARG A 445 -9.11 -6.49 23.53
C ARG A 445 -7.70 -6.07 23.13
N THR A 446 -7.06 -6.82 22.23
CA THR A 446 -5.69 -6.52 21.77
C THR A 446 -5.61 -5.20 21.02
N TYR A 447 -6.64 -4.90 20.22
CA TYR A 447 -6.79 -3.63 19.51
C TYR A 447 -6.95 -2.46 20.49
N GLU A 448 -7.88 -2.55 21.45
CA GLU A 448 -8.07 -1.51 22.48
C GLU A 448 -6.83 -1.27 23.32
N GLU A 449 -6.19 -2.35 23.81
CA GLU A 449 -5.00 -2.26 24.66
C GLU A 449 -3.86 -1.54 23.94
N GLU A 450 -3.57 -1.90 22.67
CA GLU A 450 -2.51 -1.26 21.89
C GLU A 450 -2.89 0.18 21.45
N TYR A 451 -4.15 0.41 21.05
CA TYR A 451 -4.64 1.74 20.67
C TYR A 451 -4.56 2.72 21.84
N PHE A 452 -5.17 2.40 22.99
CA PHE A 452 -5.09 3.28 24.16
C PHE A 452 -3.67 3.37 24.73
N SER A 453 -2.85 2.32 24.65
CA SER A 453 -1.41 2.38 24.99
C SER A 453 -0.65 3.40 24.15
N ARG A 454 -0.86 3.42 22.83
CA ARG A 454 -0.26 4.41 21.92
C ARG A 454 -0.82 5.81 22.13
N MET A 455 -2.14 5.96 22.19
CA MET A 455 -2.79 7.27 22.35
C MET A 455 -2.44 7.94 23.69
N LYS A 456 -2.26 7.18 24.79
CA LYS A 456 -1.76 7.72 26.07
C LYS A 456 -0.34 8.29 25.95
N LYS A 457 0.56 7.62 25.21
CA LYS A 457 1.93 8.12 24.92
C LYS A 457 1.92 9.36 24.03
N LYS A 458 1.05 9.39 23.01
CA LYS A 458 0.83 10.56 22.15
C LYS A 458 0.32 11.79 22.93
N LEU A 459 -0.40 11.57 24.02
CA LEU A 459 -0.83 12.61 24.97
C LEU A 459 0.14 12.84 26.15
N GLY A 460 1.27 12.13 26.18
CA GLY A 460 2.34 12.36 27.16
C GLY A 460 2.08 11.83 28.57
N PHE A 461 1.04 11.03 28.79
CA PHE A 461 0.75 10.45 30.09
C PHE A 461 1.78 9.39 30.48
N LEU A 462 2.40 9.52 31.64
CA LEU A 462 3.41 8.60 32.16
C LEU A 462 2.80 7.46 32.97
N LYS A 463 1.64 7.65 33.61
CA LYS A 463 0.92 6.61 34.37
C LYS A 463 -0.46 6.32 33.79
N HIS A 464 -1.01 5.17 34.17
CA HIS A 464 -2.34 4.74 33.76
C HIS A 464 -3.41 5.33 34.70
N ASN A 465 -4.42 5.96 34.12
CA ASN A 465 -5.65 6.42 34.77
C ASN A 465 -6.83 6.12 33.82
N ASP A 466 -7.97 5.70 34.35
CA ASP A 466 -9.15 5.31 33.56
C ASP A 466 -9.73 6.49 32.77
N LYS A 467 -9.77 7.69 33.38
CA LYS A 467 -10.21 8.95 32.75
C LYS A 467 -9.44 9.31 31.47
N GLN A 468 -8.26 8.72 31.26
CA GLN A 468 -7.49 8.93 30.03
C GLN A 468 -8.19 8.31 28.79
N ARG A 469 -9.05 7.30 28.95
CA ARG A 469 -9.89 6.81 27.84
C ARG A 469 -10.86 7.92 27.39
N ASP A 470 -11.47 8.63 28.34
CA ASP A 470 -12.45 9.68 28.06
C ASP A 470 -11.83 10.90 27.37
N ILE A 471 -10.66 11.38 27.82
CA ILE A 471 -9.99 12.53 27.19
C ILE A 471 -9.45 12.23 25.78
N ILE A 472 -9.09 10.96 25.52
CA ILE A 472 -8.74 10.48 24.17
C ILE A 472 -9.99 10.50 23.29
N ASN A 473 -11.10 9.94 23.75
CA ASN A 473 -12.35 9.91 22.99
C ASN A 473 -12.91 11.32 22.72
N SER A 474 -12.82 12.24 23.68
CA SER A 474 -13.24 13.64 23.49
C SER A 474 -12.31 14.41 22.55
N LEU A 475 -11.01 14.12 22.52
CA LEU A 475 -10.08 14.69 21.53
C LEU A 475 -10.50 14.30 20.11
N MET A 476 -10.71 13.01 19.84
CA MET A 476 -11.10 12.54 18.49
C MET A 476 -12.42 13.20 18.05
N LYS A 477 -13.36 13.38 18.98
CA LYS A 477 -14.61 14.11 18.73
C LYS A 477 -14.37 15.57 18.36
N VAL A 478 -13.60 16.32 19.16
CA VAL A 478 -13.29 17.74 18.90
C VAL A 478 -12.57 17.90 17.55
N MET A 479 -11.62 17.03 17.22
CA MET A 479 -10.93 17.05 15.92
C MET A 479 -11.88 16.76 14.74
N ASN A 480 -12.90 15.93 14.92
CA ASN A 480 -13.89 15.58 13.87
C ASN A 480 -14.95 16.69 13.66
N GLU A 481 -15.30 17.42 14.73
CA GLU A 481 -16.20 18.57 14.68
C GLU A 481 -15.52 19.80 14.06
N THR A 482 -14.29 20.10 14.48
CA THR A 482 -13.51 21.26 14.02
C THR A 482 -12.83 21.04 12.66
N GLY A 483 -12.55 19.77 12.30
CA GLY A 483 -11.79 19.39 11.11
C GLY A 483 -10.31 19.72 11.23
N ALA A 484 -9.72 19.61 12.42
CA ALA A 484 -8.32 19.94 12.69
C ALA A 484 -7.32 18.96 12.02
N ASP A 485 -6.12 19.47 11.72
CA ASP A 485 -5.02 18.65 11.19
C ASP A 485 -4.62 17.54 12.18
N PHE A 486 -4.60 16.29 11.70
CA PHE A 486 -4.41 15.12 12.56
C PHE A 486 -3.03 15.11 13.22
N THR A 487 -1.98 15.36 12.44
CA THR A 487 -0.59 15.24 12.94
C THR A 487 -0.22 16.45 13.78
N ASN A 488 -0.54 17.66 13.30
CA ASN A 488 -0.12 18.90 13.93
C ASN A 488 -0.82 19.12 15.28
N SER A 489 -2.08 18.70 15.43
CA SER A 489 -2.80 18.77 16.71
C SER A 489 -2.17 17.89 17.81
N PHE A 490 -1.60 16.74 17.46
CA PHE A 490 -0.81 15.95 18.42
C PHE A 490 0.58 16.54 18.66
N ARG A 491 1.24 17.06 17.61
CA ARG A 491 2.62 17.57 17.69
C ARG A 491 2.74 18.89 18.47
N CYS A 492 1.71 19.73 18.54
CA CYS A 492 1.78 20.98 19.31
C CYS A 492 1.64 20.80 20.83
N LEU A 493 0.96 19.73 21.30
CA LEU A 493 0.67 19.54 22.73
C LEU A 493 1.91 19.25 23.60
N SER A 494 3.05 18.93 23.01
CA SER A 494 4.32 18.84 23.73
C SER A 494 4.96 20.20 24.01
N LYS A 495 4.50 21.28 23.35
CA LYS A 495 5.01 22.64 23.51
C LYS A 495 4.33 23.45 24.62
N LEU A 496 3.18 23.01 25.15
CA LEU A 496 2.47 23.67 26.27
C LEU A 496 3.41 23.98 27.44
N SER A 497 3.26 25.12 28.12
CA SER A 497 3.98 25.42 29.38
C SER A 497 3.33 24.70 30.56
N PHE A 498 4.12 24.28 31.56
CA PHE A 498 3.60 23.64 32.78
C PHE A 498 4.33 24.15 34.04
N GLY A 499 3.61 24.86 34.92
CA GLY A 499 4.19 25.47 36.12
C GLY A 499 5.32 26.44 35.77
N SER A 500 6.55 26.13 36.21
CA SER A 500 7.77 26.88 35.87
C SER A 500 8.54 26.31 34.68
N CYS A 501 8.03 25.27 34.00
CA CYS A 501 8.70 24.63 32.87
C CYS A 501 8.49 25.44 31.57
N PRO A 502 9.53 25.58 30.73
CA PRO A 502 9.44 26.37 29.50
C PRO A 502 8.49 25.72 28.48
N GLY A 503 7.71 26.57 27.81
CA GLY A 503 6.73 26.21 26.79
C GLY A 503 5.93 27.44 26.33
N GLN A 504 4.92 27.20 25.50
CA GLN A 504 3.93 28.15 25.01
C GLN A 504 2.67 28.15 25.89
N SER A 505 1.97 29.26 26.01
CA SER A 505 0.74 29.34 26.85
C SER A 505 -0.41 28.48 26.30
N GLN A 506 -1.44 28.26 27.12
CA GLN A 506 -2.66 27.58 26.67
C GLN A 506 -3.35 28.34 25.53
N GLU A 507 -3.31 29.68 25.54
CA GLU A 507 -3.80 30.55 24.47
C GLU A 507 -2.97 30.41 23.19
N GLU A 508 -1.64 30.43 23.26
CA GLU A 508 -0.79 30.27 22.07
C GLU A 508 -1.00 28.90 21.39
N ILE A 509 -1.22 27.85 22.18
CA ILE A 509 -1.51 26.50 21.66
C ILE A 509 -2.95 26.39 21.15
N LEU A 510 -3.92 27.07 21.78
CA LEU A 510 -5.30 27.18 21.28
C LEU A 510 -5.35 27.89 19.93
N ASP A 511 -4.67 29.02 19.78
CA ASP A 511 -4.66 29.77 18.52
C ASP A 511 -3.87 29.00 17.41
N TYR A 512 -2.82 28.25 17.76
CA TYR A 512 -2.18 27.32 16.82
C TYR A 512 -3.12 26.19 16.38
N LEU A 513 -3.86 25.56 17.31
CA LEU A 513 -4.86 24.53 16.99
C LEU A 513 -5.95 25.08 16.06
N LEU A 514 -6.45 26.29 16.33
CA LEU A 514 -7.45 26.96 15.49
C LEU A 514 -6.92 27.26 14.08
N SER A 515 -5.66 27.67 13.91
CA SER A 515 -5.07 27.82 12.57
C SER A 515 -4.99 26.50 11.78
N ASN A 516 -4.93 25.36 12.49
CA ASN A 516 -4.96 24.02 11.89
C ASN A 516 -6.39 23.46 11.68
N CYS A 517 -7.44 24.15 12.12
CA CYS A 517 -8.84 23.78 11.85
C CYS A 517 -9.24 23.96 10.37
N CYS A 518 -10.34 23.32 9.97
CA CYS A 518 -10.91 23.44 8.62
C CYS A 518 -11.78 24.70 8.49
N SER A 519 -11.84 25.32 7.31
CA SER A 519 -12.82 26.40 7.04
C SER A 519 -14.23 25.83 6.82
N VAL A 520 -15.25 26.67 7.01
CA VAL A 520 -16.64 26.36 6.72
C VAL A 520 -16.81 25.98 5.23
N GLU A 521 -16.12 26.67 4.33
CA GLU A 521 -16.21 26.49 2.88
C GLU A 521 -15.71 25.10 2.46
N LEU A 522 -14.61 24.63 3.08
CA LEU A 522 -14.03 23.33 2.77
C LEU A 522 -14.84 22.19 3.41
N LEU A 523 -15.40 22.37 4.62
CA LEU A 523 -16.40 21.44 5.15
C LEU A 523 -17.69 21.39 4.30
N LYS A 524 -18.19 22.53 3.83
CA LYS A 524 -19.34 22.61 2.90
C LYS A 524 -19.02 21.97 1.54
N ALA A 525 -17.77 22.02 1.08
CA ALA A 525 -17.34 21.34 -0.14
C ALA A 525 -17.30 19.81 0.03
N ASP A 526 -16.68 19.32 1.10
CA ASP A 526 -16.54 17.88 1.38
C ASP A 526 -17.87 17.16 1.69
N THR A 527 -18.90 17.91 2.12
CA THR A 527 -20.24 17.39 2.40
C THR A 527 -21.21 17.44 1.20
N LYS A 528 -20.76 17.88 0.01
CA LYS A 528 -21.59 17.85 -1.20
C LYS A 528 -22.00 16.41 -1.56
N PRO A 529 -23.28 16.14 -1.85
CA PRO A 529 -23.73 14.83 -2.30
C PRO A 529 -23.00 14.39 -3.57
N ARG A 530 -22.56 13.13 -3.59
CA ARG A 530 -21.90 12.47 -4.72
C ARG A 530 -22.89 11.70 -5.60
N ILE A 531 -24.04 11.30 -5.03
CA ILE A 531 -25.10 10.60 -5.75
C ILE A 531 -26.23 11.57 -6.14
N HIS A 532 -26.80 11.39 -7.34
CA HIS A 532 -27.88 12.24 -7.83
C HIS A 532 -29.19 11.98 -7.06
N GLN A 533 -29.88 13.05 -6.64
CA GLN A 533 -31.00 13.01 -5.68
C GLN A 533 -32.14 12.02 -6.04
N ARG A 534 -32.33 11.71 -7.33
CA ARG A 534 -33.31 10.71 -7.79
C ARG A 534 -32.98 9.28 -7.36
N GLU A 535 -31.71 8.90 -7.30
CA GLU A 535 -31.27 7.55 -6.89
C GLU A 535 -31.45 7.35 -5.39
N ILE A 536 -31.12 8.38 -4.60
CA ILE A 536 -31.40 8.43 -3.16
C ILE A 536 -32.92 8.28 -2.93
N GLN A 537 -33.76 9.02 -3.66
CA GLN A 537 -35.21 8.90 -3.55
C GLN A 537 -35.73 7.52 -3.97
N MET A 538 -35.17 6.91 -5.01
CA MET A 538 -35.52 5.56 -5.46
C MET A 538 -35.26 4.52 -4.35
N VAL A 539 -34.08 4.56 -3.72
CA VAL A 539 -33.74 3.61 -2.65
C VAL A 539 -34.54 3.87 -1.37
N ILE A 540 -34.86 5.13 -1.04
CA ILE A 540 -35.82 5.44 0.05
C ILE A 540 -37.19 4.83 -0.26
N THR A 541 -37.70 4.98 -1.49
CA THR A 541 -39.01 4.42 -1.87
C THR A 541 -39.00 2.90 -1.87
N ILE A 542 -37.91 2.24 -2.27
CA ILE A 542 -37.77 0.78 -2.13
C ILE A 542 -37.76 0.39 -0.65
N ALA A 543 -36.96 1.04 0.20
CA ALA A 543 -36.92 0.79 1.65
C ALA A 543 -38.27 0.95 2.34
N GLN A 544 -39.14 1.84 1.84
CA GLN A 544 -40.47 2.12 2.38
C GLN A 544 -41.58 1.22 1.82
N THR A 545 -41.38 0.56 0.67
CA THR A 545 -42.44 -0.20 -0.02
C THR A 545 -42.16 -1.70 -0.11
N HIS A 546 -40.88 -2.08 -0.21
CA HIS A 546 -40.39 -3.43 -0.46
C HIS A 546 -39.01 -3.60 0.24
N PRO A 547 -38.94 -3.51 1.58
CA PRO A 547 -37.68 -3.56 2.33
C PRO A 547 -36.86 -4.83 2.06
N GLU A 548 -37.50 -5.95 1.75
CA GLU A 548 -36.89 -7.22 1.35
C GLU A 548 -36.03 -7.13 0.07
N LEU A 549 -36.26 -6.12 -0.79
CA LEU A 549 -35.43 -5.86 -1.96
C LEU A 549 -34.13 -5.11 -1.63
N LEU A 550 -33.97 -4.55 -0.43
CA LEU A 550 -32.73 -3.88 -0.03
C LEU A 550 -31.55 -4.85 0.02
N GLU A 551 -31.76 -6.08 0.50
CA GLU A 551 -30.71 -7.10 0.53
C GLU A 551 -30.28 -7.50 -0.90
N GLN A 552 -31.22 -7.54 -1.84
CA GLN A 552 -30.97 -7.83 -3.26
C GLN A 552 -30.27 -6.68 -4.01
N LEU A 553 -30.39 -5.44 -3.53
CA LEU A 553 -29.64 -4.28 -4.03
C LEU A 553 -28.17 -4.26 -3.54
N GLY A 554 -27.81 -5.13 -2.58
CA GLY A 554 -26.46 -5.36 -2.12
C GLY A 554 -25.73 -4.09 -1.62
N PRO A 555 -24.43 -3.91 -1.91
CA PRO A 555 -23.64 -2.81 -1.35
C PRO A 555 -24.08 -1.41 -1.81
N GLY A 556 -24.99 -1.30 -2.79
CA GLY A 556 -25.59 -0.01 -3.19
C GLY A 556 -26.36 0.66 -2.06
N VAL A 557 -27.00 -0.11 -1.17
CA VAL A 557 -27.77 0.43 -0.03
C VAL A 557 -26.86 1.16 0.97
N MET A 558 -25.65 0.65 1.21
CA MET A 558 -24.67 1.31 2.08
C MET A 558 -24.16 2.64 1.51
N LYS A 559 -24.07 2.77 0.17
CA LYS A 559 -23.76 4.07 -0.46
C LYS A 559 -24.83 5.10 -0.10
N VAL A 560 -26.11 4.74 -0.18
CA VAL A 560 -27.24 5.64 0.13
C VAL A 560 -27.28 6.01 1.61
N PHE A 561 -27.03 5.09 2.55
CA PHE A 561 -26.93 5.44 3.98
C PHE A 561 -25.79 6.43 4.27
N ASN A 562 -24.64 6.30 3.62
CA ASN A 562 -23.55 7.27 3.75
C ASN A 562 -23.93 8.64 3.17
N GLU A 563 -24.57 8.68 2.00
CA GLU A 563 -25.03 9.92 1.36
C GLU A 563 -26.15 10.62 2.15
N LEU A 564 -27.01 9.87 2.85
CA LEU A 564 -27.98 10.44 3.79
C LEU A 564 -27.31 11.14 4.98
N LYS A 565 -26.23 10.55 5.54
CA LYS A 565 -25.42 11.21 6.58
C LYS A 565 -24.74 12.48 6.05
N ARG A 566 -24.21 12.45 4.82
CA ARG A 566 -23.62 13.63 4.16
C ARG A 566 -24.64 14.73 3.92
N LEU A 567 -25.83 14.38 3.41
CA LEU A 567 -26.95 15.31 3.22
C LEU A 567 -27.37 16.01 4.52
N ASP A 568 -27.42 15.28 5.64
CA ASP A 568 -27.76 15.89 6.92
C ASP A 568 -26.65 16.83 7.43
N LYS A 569 -25.38 16.39 7.37
CA LYS A 569 -24.23 17.26 7.70
C LYS A 569 -24.18 18.51 6.81
N ALA A 570 -24.51 18.39 5.52
CA ALA A 570 -24.62 19.52 4.59
C ALA A 570 -25.75 20.50 4.97
N ARG A 571 -26.91 20.01 5.43
CA ARG A 571 -28.00 20.87 5.96
C ARG A 571 -27.58 21.60 7.23
N GLN A 572 -26.94 20.90 8.17
CA GLN A 572 -26.44 21.49 9.41
C GLN A 572 -25.41 22.60 9.12
N LEU A 573 -24.51 22.38 8.16
CA LEU A 573 -23.49 23.35 7.77
C LEU A 573 -24.04 24.52 6.94
N ALA A 574 -25.16 24.36 6.22
CA ALA A 574 -25.61 25.28 5.16
C ALA A 574 -25.59 26.76 5.57
N ASN A 575 -26.20 27.07 6.73
CA ASN A 575 -26.39 28.44 7.22
C ASN A 575 -25.27 28.94 8.14
N ILE A 576 -24.32 28.08 8.55
CA ILE A 576 -23.23 28.46 9.47
C ILE A 576 -22.25 29.39 8.75
N THR A 577 -21.86 30.48 9.40
CA THR A 577 -20.81 31.42 8.99
C THR A 577 -19.44 30.99 9.52
N GLN A 578 -18.36 31.51 8.91
CA GLN A 578 -17.00 31.23 9.35
C GLN A 578 -16.75 31.71 10.79
N GLU A 579 -17.24 32.90 11.16
CA GLU A 579 -17.13 33.45 12.52
C GLU A 579 -17.82 32.58 13.57
N GLU A 580 -19.05 32.09 13.30
CA GLU A 580 -19.77 31.17 14.19
C GLU A 580 -19.03 29.83 14.35
N LYS A 581 -18.38 29.32 13.28
CA LYS A 581 -17.55 28.12 13.39
C LYS A 581 -16.30 28.38 14.23
N GLU A 582 -15.57 29.47 13.97
CA GLU A 582 -14.34 29.79 14.69
C GLU A 582 -14.60 29.98 16.19
N GLN A 583 -15.70 30.65 16.57
CA GLN A 583 -16.10 30.78 17.97
C GLN A 583 -16.45 29.42 18.59
N LYS A 584 -17.23 28.57 17.90
CA LYS A 584 -17.58 27.23 18.38
C LYS A 584 -16.36 26.32 18.51
N ASP A 585 -15.47 26.33 17.53
CA ASP A 585 -14.19 25.60 17.54
C ASP A 585 -13.34 26.04 18.75
N LYS A 586 -13.28 27.35 19.00
CA LYS A 586 -12.53 27.94 20.13
C LYS A 586 -13.11 27.52 21.48
N GLU A 587 -14.43 27.45 21.62
CA GLU A 587 -15.09 26.91 22.82
C GLU A 587 -14.81 25.42 23.03
N SER A 588 -14.96 24.59 21.99
CA SER A 588 -14.67 23.15 22.06
C SER A 588 -13.20 22.86 22.39
N TRP A 589 -12.25 23.51 21.70
CA TRP A 589 -10.82 23.34 21.98
C TRP A 589 -10.41 23.89 23.34
N LYS A 590 -10.90 25.07 23.75
CA LYS A 590 -10.58 25.63 25.07
C LYS A 590 -11.07 24.72 26.20
N LYS A 591 -12.30 24.20 26.08
CA LYS A 591 -12.84 23.22 27.04
C LYS A 591 -11.95 21.98 27.12
N TRP A 592 -11.64 21.37 25.96
CA TRP A 592 -10.84 20.15 25.92
C TRP A 592 -9.42 20.37 26.48
N LEU A 593 -8.78 21.49 26.17
CA LEU A 593 -7.47 21.83 26.71
C LEU A 593 -7.47 21.95 28.24
N SER A 594 -8.51 22.52 28.86
CA SER A 594 -8.64 22.55 30.31
C SER A 594 -8.85 21.16 30.92
N GLU A 595 -9.77 20.35 30.39
CA GLU A 595 -9.99 18.95 30.83
C GLU A 595 -8.71 18.09 30.66
N TYR A 596 -7.91 18.37 29.63
CA TYR A 596 -6.63 17.71 29.39
C TYR A 596 -5.54 18.15 30.39
N MET A 597 -5.42 19.46 30.65
CA MET A 597 -4.43 19.99 31.59
C MET A 597 -4.68 19.53 33.02
N GLU A 598 -5.94 19.43 33.48
CA GLU A 598 -6.28 18.82 34.77
C GLU A 598 -5.74 17.38 34.90
N LEU A 599 -5.79 16.58 33.83
CA LEU A 599 -5.25 15.22 33.82
C LEU A 599 -3.71 15.19 33.75
N VAL A 600 -3.08 16.17 33.10
CA VAL A 600 -1.61 16.34 33.12
C VAL A 600 -1.12 16.77 34.51
N GLU A 601 -1.86 17.62 35.23
CA GLU A 601 -1.59 17.99 36.62
C GLU A 601 -1.70 16.78 37.56
N VAL A 602 -2.75 15.96 37.44
CA VAL A 602 -2.92 14.74 38.25
C VAL A 602 -1.81 13.71 38.00
N ASP A 603 -1.34 13.56 36.76
CA ASP A 603 -0.21 12.68 36.42
C ASP A 603 1.12 13.26 36.97
N ALA A 604 1.31 14.59 36.88
CA ALA A 604 2.49 15.30 37.40
C ALA A 604 2.63 15.25 38.92
N VAL A 605 1.53 15.44 39.67
CA VAL A 605 1.51 15.40 41.15
C VAL A 605 1.98 14.06 41.70
N ALA A 606 1.91 12.99 40.92
CA ALA A 606 2.43 11.68 41.30
C ALA A 606 3.97 11.55 41.15
N HIS A 607 4.69 12.61 40.78
CA HIS A 607 6.16 12.65 40.60
C HIS A 607 6.84 13.62 41.59
N VAL A 608 8.06 13.28 42.02
CA VAL A 608 8.79 14.03 43.07
C VAL A 608 9.43 15.33 42.53
N ASP A 609 9.72 15.40 41.23
CA ASP A 609 10.21 16.59 40.54
C ASP A 609 9.39 16.85 39.28
N ILE A 610 8.79 18.04 39.23
CA ILE A 610 7.99 18.54 38.11
C ILE A 610 8.86 18.71 36.85
N LYS A 611 10.13 19.13 36.98
CA LYS A 611 11.02 19.35 35.83
C LYS A 611 11.39 18.03 35.16
N THR A 612 11.80 17.03 35.93
CA THR A 612 12.06 15.67 35.44
C THR A 612 10.81 15.02 34.83
N TYR A 613 9.64 15.20 35.46
CA TYR A 613 8.36 14.77 34.86
C TYR A 613 8.13 15.43 33.50
N TRP A 614 8.32 16.75 33.42
CA TRP A 614 8.11 17.51 32.19
C TRP A 614 9.03 17.09 31.06
N GLU A 615 10.33 16.95 31.33
CA GLU A 615 11.32 16.48 30.36
C GLU A 615 10.96 15.07 29.83
N GLN A 616 10.51 14.16 30.71
CA GLN A 616 10.05 12.83 30.33
C GLN A 616 8.77 12.86 29.49
N ARG A 617 7.77 13.70 29.85
CA ARG A 617 6.53 13.89 29.09
C ARG A 617 6.83 14.40 27.68
N VAL A 618 7.65 15.45 27.54
CA VAL A 618 7.99 16.03 26.23
C VAL A 618 8.77 15.03 25.37
N GLN A 619 9.73 14.30 25.95
CA GLN A 619 10.45 13.24 25.24
C GLN A 619 9.51 12.11 24.77
N LEU A 620 8.55 11.69 25.60
CA LEU A 620 7.57 10.67 25.24
C LEU A 620 6.67 11.13 24.09
N MET A 621 6.15 12.35 24.16
CA MET A 621 5.30 12.91 23.10
C MET A 621 6.07 13.07 21.79
N ASN A 622 7.26 13.67 21.81
CA ASN A 622 8.02 13.95 20.58
C ASN A 622 8.53 12.67 19.89
N SER A 623 8.67 11.56 20.63
CA SER A 623 8.99 10.22 20.08
C SER A 623 7.76 9.40 19.64
N ASN A 624 6.53 9.87 19.90
CA ASN A 624 5.27 9.20 19.50
C ASN A 624 4.41 10.06 18.55
N ASN A 625 4.66 11.37 18.47
CA ASN A 625 4.00 12.32 17.58
C ASN A 625 5.00 12.78 16.52
N PRO A 626 4.90 12.32 15.26
CA PRO A 626 5.81 12.76 14.21
C PRO A 626 5.64 14.26 13.94
N ARG A 627 6.75 14.93 13.58
CA ARG A 627 6.74 16.26 12.95
C ARG A 627 6.46 16.15 11.45
N PHE A 628 6.80 15.02 10.83
CA PHE A 628 6.67 14.79 9.39
C PHE A 628 5.97 13.46 9.06
N ILE A 629 5.04 13.50 8.10
CA ILE A 629 4.32 12.34 7.54
C ILE A 629 4.21 12.47 6.01
N LEU A 630 4.01 11.35 5.31
CA LEU A 630 3.83 11.33 3.85
C LEU A 630 2.41 11.80 3.46
N ARG A 631 2.13 13.10 3.60
CA ARG A 631 0.89 13.73 3.15
C ARG A 631 0.74 13.54 1.63
N ASN A 632 -0.48 13.36 1.14
CA ASN A 632 -0.71 13.01 -0.27
C ASN A 632 -0.22 14.10 -1.24
N TYR A 633 -0.27 15.39 -0.87
CA TYR A 633 0.27 16.48 -1.70
C TYR A 633 1.80 16.45 -1.83
N ILE A 634 2.50 15.95 -0.81
CA ILE A 634 3.98 15.86 -0.79
C ILE A 634 4.42 14.75 -1.74
N ALA A 635 3.72 13.61 -1.71
CA ALA A 635 3.91 12.54 -2.68
C ALA A 635 3.60 13.01 -4.12
N GLU A 636 2.51 13.76 -4.33
CA GLU A 636 2.14 14.33 -5.64
C GLU A 636 3.21 15.29 -6.21
N ASN A 637 3.79 16.15 -5.38
CA ASN A 637 4.85 17.07 -5.81
C ASN A 637 6.12 16.31 -6.21
N ALA A 638 6.52 15.30 -5.44
CA ALA A 638 7.64 14.43 -5.76
C ALA A 638 7.40 13.58 -7.03
N ILE A 639 6.14 13.21 -7.31
CA ILE A 639 5.75 12.55 -8.56
C ILE A 639 5.92 13.49 -9.75
N LYS A 640 5.42 14.72 -9.67
CA LYS A 640 5.48 15.68 -10.79
C LYS A 640 6.90 16.03 -11.19
N ALA A 641 7.77 16.30 -10.20
CA ALA A 641 9.19 16.46 -10.44
C ALA A 641 9.77 15.24 -11.19
N ALA A 642 9.47 14.02 -10.73
CA ALA A 642 9.98 12.79 -11.34
C ALA A 642 9.40 12.51 -12.74
N GLU A 643 8.17 12.93 -13.04
CA GLU A 643 7.56 12.84 -14.37
C GLU A 643 8.21 13.84 -15.36
N GLU A 644 8.66 14.99 -14.88
CA GLU A 644 9.51 15.95 -15.61
C GLU A 644 11.00 15.51 -15.69
N GLY A 645 11.40 14.50 -14.91
CA GLY A 645 12.74 13.90 -14.90
C GLY A 645 13.63 14.27 -13.70
N ASP A 646 13.15 15.11 -12.78
CA ASP A 646 13.83 15.47 -11.54
C ASP A 646 13.49 14.48 -10.40
N TYR A 647 14.46 13.64 -10.02
CA TYR A 647 14.31 12.69 -8.91
C TYR A 647 14.75 13.26 -7.56
N SER A 648 15.24 14.49 -7.51
CA SER A 648 15.77 15.12 -6.29
C SER A 648 14.70 15.24 -5.20
N GLU A 649 13.46 15.59 -5.57
CA GLU A 649 12.35 15.73 -4.62
C GLU A 649 11.90 14.38 -4.04
N VAL A 650 11.92 13.31 -4.82
CA VAL A 650 11.65 11.95 -4.32
C VAL A 650 12.72 11.55 -3.28
N GLN A 651 13.98 11.84 -3.57
CA GLN A 651 15.10 11.54 -2.68
C GLN A 651 15.07 12.40 -1.41
N ARG A 652 14.67 13.67 -1.53
CA ARG A 652 14.44 14.60 -0.41
C ARG A 652 13.32 14.14 0.49
N VAL A 653 12.15 13.82 -0.06
CA VAL A 653 11.00 13.32 0.72
C VAL A 653 11.38 12.00 1.41
N TYR A 654 12.04 11.07 0.72
CA TYR A 654 12.60 9.87 1.36
C TYR A 654 13.56 10.22 2.51
N LYS A 655 14.43 11.22 2.34
CA LYS A 655 15.40 11.62 3.36
C LYS A 655 14.72 12.19 4.61
N LEU A 656 13.66 12.98 4.46
CA LEU A 656 12.86 13.48 5.59
C LEU A 656 12.08 12.35 6.28
N LEU A 657 11.59 11.36 5.52
CA LEU A 657 10.96 10.15 6.07
C LEU A 657 11.90 9.30 6.93
N GLN A 658 13.23 9.48 6.88
CA GLN A 658 14.15 8.75 7.76
C GLN A 658 14.07 9.19 9.23
N ASN A 659 13.69 10.44 9.50
CA ASN A 659 13.68 11.03 10.83
C ASN A 659 12.32 11.73 11.14
N PRO A 660 11.15 11.05 11.04
CA PRO A 660 9.84 11.71 11.06
C PRO A 660 9.50 12.39 12.40
N TYR A 661 10.26 12.10 13.46
CA TYR A 661 10.13 12.68 14.80
C TYR A 661 11.11 13.85 15.09
N SER A 662 11.98 14.21 14.14
CA SER A 662 13.08 15.19 14.31
C SER A 662 12.58 16.57 14.75
N GLU A 663 13.19 17.12 15.81
CA GLU A 663 13.08 18.57 16.08
C GLU A 663 13.81 19.40 15.02
N GLN A 664 14.83 18.82 14.37
CA GLN A 664 15.80 19.50 13.53
C GLN A 664 15.47 19.42 12.03
N LEU A 665 14.20 19.17 11.69
CA LEU A 665 13.71 18.97 10.31
C LEU A 665 14.20 20.05 9.33
N ASP A 666 14.28 21.31 9.77
CA ASP A 666 14.72 22.44 8.94
C ASP A 666 16.23 22.38 8.62
N MET A 667 17.04 21.81 9.52
CA MET A 667 18.44 21.47 9.27
C MET A 667 18.57 20.18 8.45
N ASP A 668 17.71 19.18 8.68
CA ASP A 668 17.64 17.97 7.85
C ASP A 668 17.33 18.34 6.37
N ILE A 669 16.40 19.27 6.11
CA ILE A 669 16.09 19.83 4.78
C ILE A 669 17.33 20.49 4.17
N SER A 670 17.91 21.50 4.84
CA SER A 670 19.02 22.29 4.27
C SER A 670 20.33 21.51 4.09
N PHE A 671 20.55 20.45 4.88
CA PHE A 671 21.63 19.49 4.65
C PHE A 671 21.35 18.61 3.42
N THR A 672 20.09 18.22 3.20
CA THR A 672 19.66 17.43 2.04
C THR A 672 19.82 18.21 0.73
N ASP A 673 19.47 19.51 0.69
CA ASP A 673 19.77 20.39 -0.44
C ASP A 673 21.26 20.41 -0.79
N GLN A 674 22.12 20.55 0.23
CA GLN A 674 23.58 20.56 0.04
C GLN A 674 24.16 19.21 -0.40
N MET A 675 23.46 18.09 -0.14
CA MET A 675 23.84 16.78 -0.67
C MET A 675 23.41 16.61 -2.12
N ILE A 676 22.15 16.94 -2.45
CA ILE A 676 21.58 16.85 -3.80
C ILE A 676 22.41 17.68 -4.79
N ALA A 677 22.66 18.95 -4.49
CA ALA A 677 23.43 19.83 -5.37
C ALA A 677 24.87 19.32 -5.65
N ARG A 678 25.46 18.54 -4.74
CA ARG A 678 26.77 17.89 -4.94
C ARG A 678 26.68 16.62 -5.78
N TRP A 679 25.56 15.90 -5.70
CA TRP A 679 25.30 14.71 -6.51
C TRP A 679 25.16 15.09 -7.99
N ASP A 680 24.32 16.09 -8.30
CA ASP A 680 24.11 16.56 -9.67
C ASP A 680 25.38 17.17 -10.28
N SER A 681 26.20 17.83 -9.46
CA SER A 681 27.54 18.30 -9.83
C SER A 681 28.52 17.17 -10.19
N SER A 682 28.21 15.91 -9.86
CA SER A 682 29.08 14.74 -10.10
C SER A 682 28.57 13.81 -11.19
N SER A 683 27.26 13.79 -11.45
CA SER A 683 26.64 13.02 -12.54
C SER A 683 26.76 13.70 -13.91
N GLN A 684 26.90 15.04 -13.96
CA GLN A 684 27.13 15.78 -15.21
C GLN A 684 28.57 15.64 -15.74
N SER A 685 28.91 14.47 -16.30
CA SER A 685 30.21 14.24 -16.97
C SER A 685 30.16 13.64 -18.39
N SER A 686 29.01 13.71 -19.07
CA SER A 686 28.95 13.51 -20.54
C SER A 686 27.74 14.19 -21.21
N ASN A 687 28.01 15.07 -22.19
CA ASN A 687 27.08 15.61 -23.21
C ASN A 687 25.72 16.16 -22.71
N SER A 688 25.54 17.48 -22.60
CA SER A 688 25.35 18.35 -23.77
C SER A 688 25.33 19.85 -23.38
N VAL A 689 25.30 20.77 -24.37
CA VAL A 689 25.48 22.22 -24.14
C VAL A 689 24.24 23.03 -24.54
N ALA A 690 23.26 23.12 -23.64
CA ALA A 690 22.21 24.15 -23.55
C ALA A 690 21.38 23.90 -22.26
N ALA A 691 20.89 24.88 -21.50
CA ALA A 691 21.10 26.33 -21.57
C ALA A 691 21.21 26.93 -20.15
N ALA A 692 22.00 27.99 -19.99
CA ALA A 692 22.16 28.68 -18.72
C ALA A 692 21.10 29.79 -18.55
N THR A 693 19.93 29.44 -18.00
CA THR A 693 18.85 30.40 -17.69
C THR A 693 18.27 30.15 -16.31
N GLY A 694 18.64 31.00 -15.35
CA GLY A 694 17.97 31.18 -14.05
C GLY A 694 17.79 29.92 -13.20
N ALA A 695 18.62 29.75 -12.17
CA ALA A 695 18.26 28.84 -11.07
C ALA A 695 16.89 29.28 -10.51
N PRO A 696 15.87 28.39 -10.45
CA PRO A 696 14.58 28.76 -9.91
C PRO A 696 14.75 29.14 -8.44
N SER A 697 14.10 30.22 -8.02
CA SER A 697 14.02 30.57 -6.60
C SER A 697 13.20 29.49 -5.89
N HIS A 698 13.86 28.48 -5.34
CA HIS A 698 13.23 27.41 -4.57
C HIS A 698 12.46 28.04 -3.41
N CYS A 699 11.14 28.14 -3.57
CA CYS A 699 10.25 28.47 -2.47
C CYS A 699 10.38 27.33 -1.45
N HIS A 700 10.85 27.63 -0.24
CA HIS A 700 11.01 26.62 0.81
C HIS A 700 9.66 26.01 1.14
N MET A 701 9.36 24.86 0.53
CA MET A 701 8.14 24.11 0.81
C MET A 701 8.19 23.61 2.25
N GLN A 702 7.21 24.02 3.05
CA GLN A 702 7.18 23.64 4.46
C GLN A 702 6.56 22.25 4.62
N TYR A 703 7.40 21.24 4.80
CA TYR A 703 7.02 19.82 4.84
C TYR A 703 6.20 19.41 6.08
N ASP A 704 6.21 20.20 7.16
CA ASP A 704 5.43 19.96 8.38
C ASP A 704 4.14 20.83 8.49
N SER A 705 3.84 21.64 7.47
CA SER A 705 2.62 22.44 7.46
C SER A 705 1.37 21.59 7.18
N LYS A 706 0.22 22.12 7.64
CA LYS A 706 -1.11 21.80 7.07
C LYS A 706 -1.05 22.01 5.54
N PRO A 707 -1.70 21.17 4.72
CA PRO A 707 -1.69 21.35 3.26
C PRO A 707 -2.12 22.77 2.85
N PRO A 708 -1.48 23.39 1.85
CA PRO A 708 -1.85 24.72 1.39
C PRO A 708 -3.26 24.71 0.78
N GLU A 709 -3.92 25.87 0.75
CA GLU A 709 -5.25 26.00 0.14
C GLU A 709 -5.20 25.59 -1.34
N GLY A 710 -6.15 24.75 -1.75
CA GLY A 710 -6.12 24.10 -3.07
C GLY A 710 -5.40 22.75 -3.12
N ALA A 711 -4.62 22.34 -2.11
CA ALA A 711 -4.03 20.98 -2.07
C ALA A 711 -5.10 19.87 -2.04
N CYS A 712 -6.30 20.15 -1.53
CA CYS A 712 -7.45 19.24 -1.65
C CYS A 712 -7.92 19.02 -3.10
N GLN A 713 -7.56 19.90 -4.04
CA GLN A 713 -7.79 19.69 -5.48
C GLN A 713 -6.70 18.81 -6.11
N LEU A 714 -5.46 18.86 -5.60
CA LEU A 714 -4.39 17.89 -5.95
C LEU A 714 -4.74 16.47 -5.46
N LEU A 715 -5.37 16.34 -4.30
CA LEU A 715 -5.98 15.08 -3.86
C LEU A 715 -7.03 14.55 -4.85
N PHE A 716 -7.76 15.43 -5.55
CA PHE A 716 -8.64 15.01 -6.64
C PHE A 716 -7.91 14.74 -7.98
N SER A 717 -6.72 15.27 -8.26
CA SER A 717 -5.93 14.83 -9.45
C SER A 717 -5.36 13.42 -9.28
N LEU A 718 -5.23 12.92 -8.05
CA LEU A 718 -4.91 11.52 -7.77
C LEU A 718 -6.11 10.56 -7.85
N CYS A 719 -7.36 11.06 -7.98
CA CYS A 719 -8.54 10.24 -7.70
C CYS A 719 -9.86 10.52 -8.45
N LEU A 720 -10.18 11.75 -8.90
CA LEU A 720 -11.22 12.13 -9.89
C LEU A 720 -11.54 13.64 -9.87
N SER A 721 -10.97 14.44 -10.78
CA SER A 721 -11.54 15.72 -11.27
C SER A 721 -10.82 16.15 -12.58
N HIS A 722 -11.32 17.04 -13.44
CA HIS A 722 -12.41 18.02 -13.29
C HIS A 722 -13.82 17.54 -13.67
N ILE A 723 -14.80 18.14 -12.99
CA ILE A 723 -16.18 18.31 -13.49
C ILE A 723 -16.47 19.82 -13.52
N ASN A 724 -17.22 20.26 -14.54
CA ASN A 724 -17.78 21.59 -14.79
C ASN A 724 -16.87 22.74 -15.28
N SER A 725 -16.96 22.91 -16.61
CA SER A 725 -17.31 24.15 -17.33
C SER A 725 -16.28 25.27 -17.54
N SER A 726 -15.98 25.49 -18.82
CA SER A 726 -15.89 26.82 -19.43
C SER A 726 -16.47 26.76 -20.86
N PRO A 727 -17.03 27.86 -21.42
CA PRO A 727 -18.00 27.74 -22.52
C PRO A 727 -17.44 27.89 -23.94
N SER A 728 -18.10 27.17 -24.85
CA SER A 728 -18.28 27.45 -26.30
C SER A 728 -17.19 27.08 -27.33
N LEU A 729 -17.70 26.80 -28.54
CA LEU A 729 -17.06 26.78 -29.87
C LEU A 729 -16.16 25.59 -30.30
N SER A 730 -16.55 25.01 -31.46
CA SER A 730 -15.77 24.21 -32.43
C SER A 730 -15.74 22.66 -32.40
N ALA A 731 -16.45 21.98 -31.50
CA ALA A 731 -16.64 20.52 -31.59
C ALA A 731 -17.76 20.12 -32.58
N ASN A 732 -17.47 20.02 -33.89
CA ASN A 732 -18.51 19.66 -34.89
C ASN A 732 -18.04 18.84 -36.11
N LEU A 733 -16.85 18.22 -36.09
CA LEU A 733 -16.29 17.50 -37.26
C LEU A 733 -15.92 16.02 -37.05
N PHE A 734 -15.84 15.53 -35.81
CA PHE A 734 -15.33 14.17 -35.51
C PHE A 734 -16.40 13.09 -35.22
N ILE A 735 -17.65 13.48 -34.94
CA ILE A 735 -18.72 12.52 -34.55
C ILE A 735 -19.14 11.62 -35.74
N THR A 736 -18.99 12.10 -36.97
CA THR A 736 -19.45 11.42 -38.20
C THR A 736 -18.72 10.12 -38.54
N PHE A 737 -17.49 9.92 -38.07
CA PHE A 737 -16.68 8.75 -38.47
C PHE A 737 -16.81 7.53 -37.53
N SER A 738 -17.22 7.73 -36.27
CA SER A 738 -17.34 6.65 -35.29
C SER A 738 -18.65 5.85 -35.46
N LEU A 739 -19.77 6.56 -35.69
CA LEU A 739 -21.11 5.96 -35.75
C LEU A 739 -21.28 4.90 -36.85
N SER A 740 -20.60 5.04 -38.00
CA SER A 740 -20.74 4.10 -39.12
C SER A 740 -20.22 2.69 -38.80
N LYS A 741 -19.12 2.57 -38.05
CA LYS A 741 -18.56 1.28 -37.61
C LYS A 741 -19.47 0.60 -36.57
N SER A 742 -19.93 1.35 -35.58
CA SER A 742 -20.79 0.82 -34.51
C SER A 742 -22.12 0.27 -35.04
N PHE A 743 -22.76 0.97 -35.98
CA PHE A 743 -23.98 0.47 -36.64
C PHE A 743 -23.74 -0.81 -37.43
N HIS A 744 -22.60 -0.94 -38.12
CA HIS A 744 -22.29 -2.13 -38.90
C HIS A 744 -22.09 -3.37 -38.01
N HIS A 745 -21.47 -3.19 -36.84
CA HIS A 745 -21.24 -4.27 -35.88
C HIS A 745 -22.53 -4.69 -35.16
N LEU A 746 -23.38 -3.72 -34.79
CA LEU A 746 -24.72 -3.98 -34.22
C LEU A 746 -25.62 -4.77 -35.19
N PHE A 747 -25.57 -4.45 -36.48
CA PHE A 747 -26.25 -5.21 -37.53
C PHE A 747 -25.74 -6.65 -37.65
N SER A 748 -24.45 -6.90 -37.40
CA SER A 748 -23.88 -8.25 -37.42
C SER A 748 -24.37 -9.10 -36.24
N LEU A 749 -24.44 -8.52 -35.04
CA LEU A 749 -24.90 -9.20 -33.83
C LEU A 749 -26.41 -9.53 -33.87
N LEU A 750 -27.24 -8.57 -34.28
CA LEU A 750 -28.70 -8.79 -34.42
C LEU A 750 -29.05 -9.85 -35.48
N ARG A 751 -28.17 -10.06 -36.48
CA ARG A 751 -28.34 -11.09 -37.51
C ARG A 751 -28.20 -12.52 -36.96
N TYR A 752 -27.56 -12.70 -35.80
CA TYR A 752 -27.29 -14.01 -35.20
C TYR A 752 -28.40 -14.50 -34.26
N HIS A 753 -29.25 -13.60 -33.73
CA HIS A 753 -30.26 -13.95 -32.70
C HIS A 753 -31.74 -13.87 -33.16
N LEU A 754 -32.04 -13.38 -34.37
CA LEU A 754 -33.43 -13.12 -34.81
C LEU A 754 -33.93 -14.02 -35.97
N PHE A 755 -33.46 -15.26 -36.05
CA PHE A 755 -33.93 -16.24 -37.04
C PHE A 755 -35.29 -16.92 -36.68
N SER A 756 -35.99 -16.42 -35.66
CA SER A 756 -37.20 -17.05 -35.09
C SER A 756 -38.50 -16.22 -35.23
N LEU A 757 -38.51 -15.14 -36.03
CA LEU A 757 -39.71 -14.30 -36.23
C LEU A 757 -40.29 -14.44 -37.64
N SER A 758 -41.44 -15.10 -37.75
CA SER A 758 -42.14 -15.46 -38.98
C SER A 758 -42.93 -14.32 -39.66
N SER A 759 -42.62 -13.05 -39.37
CA SER A 759 -43.28 -11.89 -39.99
C SER A 759 -42.35 -10.68 -40.20
N PRO A 760 -42.04 -10.29 -41.45
CA PRO A 760 -41.24 -9.10 -41.76
C PRO A 760 -41.83 -7.79 -41.24
N PHE A 761 -43.15 -7.72 -41.00
CA PHE A 761 -43.81 -6.52 -40.49
C PHE A 761 -43.44 -6.22 -39.03
N LEU A 762 -43.25 -7.26 -38.20
CA LEU A 762 -42.83 -7.08 -36.80
C LEU A 762 -41.40 -6.52 -36.71
N PHE A 763 -40.50 -7.00 -37.57
CA PHE A 763 -39.12 -6.50 -37.63
C PHE A 763 -39.05 -5.01 -37.97
N LEU A 764 -39.83 -4.57 -38.97
CA LEU A 764 -39.88 -3.15 -39.36
C LEU A 764 -40.52 -2.27 -38.27
N SER A 765 -41.57 -2.76 -37.61
CA SER A 765 -42.23 -2.06 -36.48
C SER A 765 -41.27 -1.86 -35.30
N PHE A 766 -40.55 -2.93 -34.92
CA PHE A 766 -39.57 -2.90 -33.83
C PHE A 766 -38.43 -1.90 -34.12
N PHE A 767 -37.87 -1.93 -35.34
CA PHE A 767 -36.81 -0.99 -35.73
C PHE A 767 -37.28 0.46 -35.79
N LEU A 768 -38.51 0.73 -36.26
CA LEU A 768 -39.05 2.09 -36.30
C LEU A 768 -39.30 2.63 -34.88
N SER A 769 -39.84 1.80 -33.99
CA SER A 769 -40.03 2.13 -32.57
C SER A 769 -38.69 2.42 -31.88
N LEU A 770 -37.70 1.55 -32.05
CA LEU A 770 -36.35 1.73 -31.48
C LEU A 770 -35.66 3.00 -32.01
N PHE A 771 -35.80 3.30 -33.31
CA PHE A 771 -35.24 4.51 -33.92
C PHE A 771 -35.88 5.79 -33.38
N LEU A 772 -37.21 5.82 -33.24
CA LEU A 772 -37.93 6.95 -32.64
C LEU A 772 -37.56 7.13 -31.15
N HIS A 773 -37.46 6.04 -30.40
CA HIS A 773 -37.09 6.08 -28.97
C HIS A 773 -35.64 6.54 -28.75
N LEU A 774 -34.74 6.27 -29.70
CA LEU A 774 -33.37 6.80 -29.71
C LEU A 774 -33.34 8.31 -30.04
N LEU A 775 -34.11 8.77 -31.04
CA LEU A 775 -34.22 10.19 -31.37
C LEU A 775 -34.73 11.02 -30.17
N ASP A 776 -35.74 10.51 -29.46
CA ASP A 776 -36.32 11.14 -28.27
C ASP A 776 -35.32 11.16 -27.09
N ARG A 777 -34.68 10.02 -26.77
CA ARG A 777 -33.62 9.94 -25.73
C ARG A 777 -32.48 10.94 -25.93
N PHE A 778 -32.09 11.20 -27.18
CA PHE A 778 -30.96 12.08 -27.50
C PHE A 778 -31.36 13.53 -27.86
N LYS A 779 -32.66 13.89 -27.79
CA LYS A 779 -33.18 15.24 -28.09
C LYS A 779 -32.65 15.86 -29.39
N LEU A 780 -32.49 15.05 -30.43
CA LEU A 780 -31.92 15.49 -31.70
C LEU A 780 -32.94 16.35 -32.47
N SER A 781 -32.68 17.66 -32.58
CA SER A 781 -33.53 18.57 -33.33
C SER A 781 -33.43 18.30 -34.84
N ILE A 782 -34.59 18.23 -35.50
CA ILE A 782 -34.75 17.72 -36.89
C ILE A 782 -34.17 18.69 -37.97
N ILE A 783 -33.62 19.83 -37.56
CA ILE A 783 -33.40 21.01 -38.41
C ILE A 783 -32.21 20.88 -39.39
N THR A 784 -31.23 20.00 -39.15
CA THR A 784 -29.97 19.95 -39.94
C THR A 784 -29.59 18.57 -40.51
N PHE A 785 -30.51 17.59 -40.58
CA PHE A 785 -30.24 16.30 -41.22
C PHE A 785 -31.03 16.12 -42.53
N PRO A 786 -30.36 15.91 -43.70
CA PRO A 786 -31.06 15.63 -44.96
C PRO A 786 -31.59 14.19 -44.96
N ILE A 787 -32.80 14.01 -44.44
CA ILE A 787 -33.54 12.74 -44.30
C ILE A 787 -33.45 11.85 -45.55
N ASN A 788 -33.50 12.46 -46.74
CA ASN A 788 -33.37 11.77 -48.04
C ASN A 788 -32.05 10.98 -48.20
N LYS A 789 -30.93 11.41 -47.61
CA LYS A 789 -29.66 10.64 -47.65
C LYS A 789 -29.70 9.41 -46.75
N VAL A 790 -30.32 9.52 -45.56
CA VAL A 790 -30.47 8.38 -44.65
C VAL A 790 -31.43 7.35 -45.25
N LEU A 791 -32.55 7.80 -45.82
CA LEU A 791 -33.49 6.93 -46.54
C LEU A 791 -32.85 6.26 -47.77
N SER A 792 -32.03 6.97 -48.54
CA SER A 792 -31.25 6.38 -49.63
C SER A 792 -30.31 5.26 -49.14
N LEU A 793 -29.58 5.46 -48.04
CA LEU A 793 -28.72 4.43 -47.45
C LEU A 793 -29.52 3.21 -46.94
N VAL A 794 -30.61 3.44 -46.21
CA VAL A 794 -31.46 2.37 -45.65
C VAL A 794 -32.16 1.58 -46.76
N THR A 795 -32.72 2.25 -47.77
CA THR A 795 -33.40 1.56 -48.88
C THR A 795 -32.44 0.78 -49.78
N ASN A 796 -31.25 1.32 -50.09
CA ASN A 796 -30.24 0.58 -50.84
C ASN A 796 -29.71 -0.62 -50.05
N SER A 797 -29.49 -0.48 -48.74
CA SER A 797 -29.09 -1.58 -47.87
C SER A 797 -30.15 -2.69 -47.84
N LEU A 798 -31.43 -2.34 -47.67
CA LEU A 798 -32.54 -3.30 -47.72
C LEU A 798 -32.66 -3.98 -49.10
N LEU A 799 -32.56 -3.23 -50.20
CA LEU A 799 -32.58 -3.79 -51.56
C LEU A 799 -31.41 -4.76 -51.81
N SER A 800 -30.21 -4.44 -51.32
CA SER A 800 -29.04 -5.32 -51.43
C SER A 800 -29.18 -6.63 -50.65
N SER A 801 -30.01 -6.66 -49.61
CA SER A 801 -30.30 -7.86 -48.82
C SER A 801 -31.41 -8.76 -49.41
N LEU A 802 -32.18 -8.28 -50.40
CA LEU A 802 -33.29 -9.00 -51.04
C LEU A 802 -32.86 -9.79 -52.30
N ILE A 803 -31.78 -10.57 -52.16
CA ILE A 803 -31.23 -11.39 -53.26
C ILE A 803 -32.07 -12.66 -53.53
N PHE A 804 -32.73 -13.22 -52.52
CA PHE A 804 -33.38 -14.55 -52.59
C PHE A 804 -34.90 -14.57 -52.87
N PHE A 805 -35.52 -13.45 -53.27
CA PHE A 805 -36.96 -13.41 -53.61
C PHE A 805 -37.25 -13.33 -55.12
N PRO A 806 -38.26 -14.06 -55.63
CA PRO A 806 -38.64 -14.04 -57.05
C PRO A 806 -38.96 -12.64 -57.60
N SER A 807 -38.67 -12.45 -58.89
CA SER A 807 -38.76 -11.18 -59.62
C SER A 807 -40.14 -10.49 -59.54
N THR A 808 -41.22 -11.26 -59.40
CA THR A 808 -42.59 -10.76 -59.25
C THR A 808 -42.83 -9.89 -58.02
N TRP A 809 -42.05 -10.08 -56.94
CA TRP A 809 -42.19 -9.29 -55.71
C TRP A 809 -41.49 -7.93 -55.77
N LYS A 810 -40.39 -7.81 -56.52
CA LYS A 810 -39.61 -6.56 -56.64
C LYS A 810 -40.43 -5.44 -57.31
N LEU A 811 -41.23 -5.79 -58.32
CA LEU A 811 -42.18 -4.86 -58.98
C LEU A 811 -43.28 -4.35 -58.02
N ARG A 812 -43.88 -5.21 -57.20
CA ARG A 812 -44.91 -4.79 -56.22
C ARG A 812 -44.34 -3.85 -55.15
N PHE A 813 -43.14 -4.12 -54.64
CA PHE A 813 -42.50 -3.26 -53.63
C PHE A 813 -42.22 -1.84 -54.16
N SER A 814 -41.69 -1.73 -55.38
CA SER A 814 -41.41 -0.42 -56.01
C SER A 814 -42.68 0.42 -56.24
N PHE A 815 -43.83 -0.22 -56.46
CA PHE A 815 -45.10 0.45 -56.71
C PHE A 815 -45.84 0.88 -55.43
N MET A 816 -45.59 0.21 -54.30
CA MET A 816 -46.15 0.62 -53.00
C MET A 816 -45.35 1.75 -52.35
N ALA A 817 -44.02 1.73 -52.46
CA ALA A 817 -43.16 2.75 -51.86
C ALA A 817 -43.47 4.17 -52.37
N THR A 818 -43.65 4.34 -53.69
CA THR A 818 -43.89 5.65 -54.32
C THR A 818 -45.28 6.24 -54.07
N ARG A 819 -46.28 5.44 -53.68
CA ARG A 819 -47.63 5.95 -53.36
C ARG A 819 -47.86 6.28 -51.89
N ARG A 820 -47.14 5.66 -50.95
CA ARG A 820 -47.38 5.88 -49.50
C ARG A 820 -46.67 7.11 -48.93
N TRP A 821 -45.61 7.59 -49.59
CA TRP A 821 -44.80 8.75 -49.18
C TRP A 821 -45.38 10.13 -49.59
N LYS A 822 -46.71 10.27 -49.58
CA LYS A 822 -47.41 11.56 -49.75
C LYS A 822 -48.38 11.91 -48.62
N PHE A 823 -48.49 11.05 -47.59
CA PHE A 823 -49.32 11.28 -46.40
C PHE A 823 -48.74 10.55 -45.18
N THR A 824 -47.71 11.18 -44.58
CA THR A 824 -47.30 11.23 -43.15
C THR A 824 -45.89 11.81 -43.12
#